data_AF-A0A836WPE8-F1
#
_entry.id   AF-A0A836WPE8-F1
#
_cell.length_a   1.000
_cell.length_b   1.000
_cell.length_c   1.000
_cell.angle_alpha   90.00
_cell.angle_beta   90.00
_cell.angle_gamma   90.00
#
_symmetry.space_group_name_H-M   'P 1'
#
loop_
_entity.id
_entity.type
_entity.pdbx_description
1 polymer ?
#
loop_
_entity_poly.entity_id
_entity_poly.type
_entity_poly.pdbx_seq_one_letter_code
_entity_poly.pdbx_strand_id
1 'polypeptide(L)'
;MGKRFFLYSFLILVILTVGGYLGVRFFSIRETPVSGAIELVPDNAVMILKTENFKDFYEQLTKKNNFWKDLDSIPAFAEIKNNLTKIIKPIQDNNRFQEVLTSMPVIISLHLSGKKDYSLIFYMEQPVGITAKKINEFLKKEYFQNAAYKERIYDGKKIVSIKQKGQSYLYYTFVRNVLVVSRSSLLVELVIRQSKTKINLLSDKQFLHVNKTAGKNVLANLFINLKYFPKLATVFLKEDYYGNLKDLNIGDWCEMDLSVKKSLIMMNGFMNSNDSIFRYINLFKRQSPVNNEIKEVLPFGTIAFINLGISDIEKFQQDFDKFKIDEGISVSSQKELKAIKNKYGFDIQKIFYSIFDDEVALAFEQSQHDNIFDDTFVVYKTASQRLAREELLKLLQTHAKFHGNDIDNYIFSYHLDDEKVYSIYYMPFPKIFKNLFGNIFEGFSGNYVTFIDNYMIFSPTKKGLSKFILDNVRQQTLDKDLIYMDFKENLSNKSNLYFFTSFISVHPLFSYYFNSSLAESFEKNKSSFNKIYALGFQISGDGDLLYNSISIYYNSDIKEKPHTIWETHLDTAIFFKPKLVVNHRTMQKEIFLQDLRNNIYLINASGRILWKIHLDEQIKGDVYQVDKYKNNKLQYLFNTKTKIYLIDRNGNNVEYFPVNLRSPATNGLAVFDYDKTRDYRIFVAGEDKHIYLYDIMGNILPGWHFDNTDNFVVKPVQHFRLETKDFIVFADSLKTYILNRKGENRVSVSKYFPKSKNAPFYLYNPYGKIEGNYLVTTNRTGKLYFIGFDGTVKVKEIKDFTPEHYFVLEDINRDGHPDFLFLDK
;
A
#
# COMPACT_ATOMS: atom_id res chain seq x y z
N MET A 1 -20.99 -14.03 20.04
CA MET A 1 -21.60 -13.52 18.80
C MET A 1 -22.52 -14.51 18.08
N GLY A 2 -22.16 -15.79 17.90
CA GLY A 2 -22.93 -16.74 17.06
C GLY A 2 -24.44 -16.81 17.32
N LYS A 3 -24.90 -16.94 18.58
CA LYS A 3 -26.35 -16.92 18.88
C LYS A 3 -27.09 -15.67 18.38
N ARG A 4 -26.43 -14.51 18.21
CA ARG A 4 -27.07 -13.27 17.73
C ARG A 4 -27.16 -13.24 16.20
N PHE A 5 -26.14 -13.72 15.50
CA PHE A 5 -26.11 -13.79 14.04
C PHE A 5 -27.12 -14.81 13.49
N PHE A 6 -27.28 -15.95 14.17
CA PHE A 6 -28.36 -16.91 13.92
C PHE A 6 -29.76 -16.27 13.92
N LEU A 7 -29.96 -15.26 14.79
CA LEU A 7 -31.27 -14.68 15.01
C LEU A 7 -31.63 -13.64 13.96
N TYR A 8 -30.65 -12.85 13.50
CA TYR A 8 -30.83 -11.86 12.43
C TYR A 8 -31.09 -12.51 11.09
N SER A 9 -30.38 -13.60 10.85
CA SER A 9 -30.53 -14.34 9.63
C SER A 9 -31.89 -15.07 9.54
N PHE A 10 -32.38 -15.60 10.66
CA PHE A 10 -33.76 -16.09 10.75
C PHE A 10 -34.79 -14.97 10.61
N LEU A 11 -34.50 -13.75 11.05
CA LEU A 11 -35.38 -12.59 10.80
C LEU A 11 -35.45 -12.30 9.28
N ILE A 12 -34.31 -12.32 8.58
CA ILE A 12 -34.25 -12.19 7.10
C ILE A 12 -35.04 -13.31 6.41
N LEU A 13 -35.10 -14.52 7.00
CA LEU A 13 -35.88 -15.64 6.46
C LEU A 13 -37.35 -15.31 6.41
N VAL A 14 -37.86 -14.77 7.51
CA VAL A 14 -39.28 -14.47 7.66
C VAL A 14 -39.68 -13.34 6.72
N ILE A 15 -38.76 -12.40 6.51
CA ILE A 15 -38.94 -11.26 5.61
C ILE A 15 -39.01 -11.71 4.16
N LEU A 16 -38.04 -12.49 3.69
CA LEU A 16 -38.03 -12.97 2.31
C LEU A 16 -39.19 -13.91 2.01
N THR A 17 -39.71 -14.60 3.02
CA THR A 17 -40.80 -15.54 2.83
C THR A 17 -42.14 -14.82 2.81
N VAL A 18 -42.36 -13.85 3.69
CA VAL A 18 -43.50 -12.94 3.53
C VAL A 18 -43.42 -12.22 2.19
N GLY A 19 -42.28 -11.60 1.86
CA GLY A 19 -42.09 -10.93 0.58
C GLY A 19 -42.40 -11.86 -0.60
N GLY A 20 -41.95 -13.11 -0.55
CA GLY A 20 -42.24 -14.13 -1.55
C GLY A 20 -43.72 -14.41 -1.72
N TYR A 21 -44.41 -14.63 -0.61
CA TYR A 21 -45.86 -14.82 -0.66
C TYR A 21 -46.58 -13.58 -1.18
N LEU A 22 -46.06 -12.42 -0.79
CA LEU A 22 -46.58 -11.13 -1.15
C LEU A 22 -46.48 -10.87 -2.67
N GLY A 23 -45.32 -11.04 -3.28
CA GLY A 23 -45.21 -10.71 -4.71
C GLY A 23 -45.88 -11.73 -5.65
N VAL A 24 -46.09 -13.00 -5.26
CA VAL A 24 -46.82 -14.00 -6.09
C VAL A 24 -48.24 -13.52 -6.36
N ARG A 25 -48.78 -12.70 -5.47
CA ARG A 25 -50.09 -12.05 -5.58
C ARG A 25 -50.01 -10.64 -6.18
N PHE A 26 -48.85 -9.97 -6.11
CA PHE A 26 -48.59 -8.66 -6.72
C PHE A 26 -48.64 -8.69 -8.24
N PHE A 27 -48.11 -9.74 -8.89
CA PHE A 27 -48.20 -9.90 -10.35
C PHE A 27 -49.63 -10.02 -10.89
N SER A 28 -50.64 -10.06 -10.01
CA SER A 28 -52.05 -10.06 -10.38
C SER A 28 -52.73 -8.68 -10.33
N ILE A 29 -52.09 -7.62 -9.81
CA ILE A 29 -52.74 -6.30 -9.58
C ILE A 29 -51.75 -5.16 -9.83
N ARG A 30 -51.99 -4.35 -10.88
CA ARG A 30 -51.21 -3.14 -11.19
C ARG A 30 -51.86 -1.91 -10.57
N GLU A 31 -51.23 -1.36 -9.53
CA GLU A 31 -51.19 0.07 -9.18
C GLU A 31 -50.23 0.23 -7.99
N THR A 32 -49.15 0.99 -8.16
CA THR A 32 -48.12 1.24 -7.13
C THR A 32 -48.52 2.43 -6.24
N PRO A 33 -48.64 2.28 -4.92
CA PRO A 33 -48.63 3.42 -4.02
C PRO A 33 -47.21 3.99 -3.89
N VAL A 34 -47.12 5.30 -3.67
CA VAL A 34 -45.88 6.00 -3.29
C VAL A 34 -45.36 5.45 -1.95
N SER A 35 -44.06 5.14 -1.86
CA SER A 35 -43.45 4.44 -0.73
C SER A 35 -43.55 5.22 0.59
N GLY A 36 -44.50 4.84 1.45
CA GLY A 36 -44.71 5.42 2.78
C GLY A 36 -43.91 4.74 3.89
N ALA A 37 -43.12 3.70 3.58
CA ALA A 37 -42.38 2.93 4.59
C ALA A 37 -41.31 3.75 5.32
N ILE A 38 -40.67 4.71 4.64
CA ILE A 38 -39.64 5.57 5.25
C ILE A 38 -40.21 6.47 6.35
N GLU A 39 -41.49 6.86 6.28
CA GLU A 39 -42.17 7.65 7.33
C GLU A 39 -42.37 6.86 8.63
N LEU A 40 -42.34 5.53 8.56
CA LEU A 40 -42.53 4.64 9.70
C LEU A 40 -41.22 4.35 10.45
N VAL A 41 -40.07 4.70 9.87
CA VAL A 41 -38.76 4.51 10.51
C VAL A 41 -38.67 5.48 11.70
N PRO A 42 -38.45 4.98 12.93
CA PRO A 42 -38.29 5.85 14.09
C PRO A 42 -37.08 6.78 13.95
N ASP A 43 -37.22 8.01 14.44
CA ASP A 43 -36.20 9.07 14.37
C ASP A 43 -34.86 8.72 15.03
N ASN A 44 -34.86 7.79 15.99
CA ASN A 44 -33.67 7.27 16.67
C ASN A 44 -32.92 6.17 15.89
N ALA A 45 -33.25 5.96 14.60
CA ALA A 45 -32.48 5.08 13.72
C ALA A 45 -31.05 5.61 13.57
N VAL A 46 -30.07 4.75 13.83
CA VAL A 46 -28.64 5.05 13.64
C VAL A 46 -28.23 4.89 12.18
N MET A 47 -28.74 3.84 11.53
CA MET A 47 -28.51 3.56 10.12
C MET A 47 -29.80 3.09 9.47
N ILE A 48 -29.97 3.42 8.19
CA ILE A 48 -31.10 3.01 7.36
C ILE A 48 -30.55 2.53 6.02
N LEU A 49 -30.67 1.24 5.74
CA LEU A 49 -30.36 0.68 4.43
C LEU A 49 -31.66 0.58 3.62
N LYS A 50 -31.69 1.18 2.44
CA LYS A 50 -32.81 1.10 1.50
C LYS A 50 -32.32 0.41 0.22
N THR A 51 -33.02 -0.62 -0.22
CA THR A 51 -32.76 -1.26 -1.52
C THR A 51 -34.07 -1.42 -2.27
N GLU A 52 -34.10 -1.06 -3.55
CA GLU A 52 -35.26 -1.24 -4.43
C GLU A 52 -35.37 -2.70 -4.92
N ASN A 53 -34.25 -3.46 -4.86
CA ASN A 53 -34.17 -4.85 -5.31
C ASN A 53 -33.33 -5.68 -4.34
N PHE A 54 -33.97 -6.23 -3.32
CA PHE A 54 -33.28 -7.02 -2.29
C PHE A 54 -32.57 -8.26 -2.87
N LYS A 55 -33.11 -8.90 -3.90
CA LYS A 55 -32.46 -10.09 -4.50
C LYS A 55 -31.15 -9.71 -5.18
N ASP A 56 -31.15 -8.67 -6.02
CA ASP A 56 -29.92 -8.22 -6.67
C ASP A 56 -28.91 -7.76 -5.63
N PHE A 57 -29.34 -6.99 -4.62
CA PHE A 57 -28.51 -6.64 -3.45
C PHE A 57 -27.84 -7.87 -2.85
N TYR A 58 -28.60 -8.92 -2.53
CA TYR A 58 -28.06 -10.15 -1.97
C TYR A 58 -27.10 -10.89 -2.91
N GLU A 59 -27.47 -11.02 -4.19
CA GLU A 59 -26.69 -11.79 -5.16
C GLU A 59 -25.37 -11.10 -5.51
N GLN A 60 -25.38 -9.78 -5.70
CA GLN A 60 -24.15 -9.02 -5.92
C GLN A 60 -23.22 -9.10 -4.71
N LEU A 61 -23.79 -8.99 -3.50
CA LEU A 61 -23.05 -9.06 -2.26
C LEU A 61 -22.42 -10.46 -2.07
N THR A 62 -23.21 -11.54 -2.15
CA THR A 62 -22.74 -12.87 -1.74
C THR A 62 -22.16 -13.76 -2.83
N LYS A 63 -22.55 -13.56 -4.11
CA LYS A 63 -22.11 -14.43 -5.22
C LYS A 63 -21.05 -13.77 -6.10
N LYS A 64 -21.12 -12.45 -6.31
CA LYS A 64 -20.26 -11.75 -7.28
C LYS A 64 -19.01 -11.10 -6.66
N ASN A 65 -18.94 -11.00 -5.33
CA ASN A 65 -17.83 -10.36 -4.64
C ASN A 65 -17.00 -11.37 -3.83
N ASN A 66 -15.68 -11.34 -4.00
CA ASN A 66 -14.75 -12.28 -3.37
C ASN A 66 -14.64 -12.09 -1.85
N PHE A 67 -14.91 -10.88 -1.33
CA PHE A 67 -14.93 -10.53 0.09
C PHE A 67 -15.79 -11.50 0.90
N TRP A 68 -16.99 -11.83 0.39
CA TRP A 68 -17.94 -12.69 1.10
C TRP A 68 -17.57 -14.16 1.08
N LYS A 69 -16.81 -14.61 0.07
CA LYS A 69 -16.34 -15.99 -0.01
C LYS A 69 -15.35 -16.30 1.10
N ASP A 70 -14.47 -15.35 1.42
CA ASP A 70 -13.39 -15.58 2.37
C ASP A 70 -13.80 -15.21 3.80
N LEU A 71 -14.76 -14.31 3.97
CA LEU A 71 -15.39 -14.08 5.27
C LEU A 71 -16.23 -15.27 5.76
N ASP A 72 -16.55 -16.26 4.93
CA ASP A 72 -17.15 -17.53 5.38
C ASP A 72 -16.27 -18.31 6.36
N SER A 73 -14.98 -18.01 6.44
CA SER A 73 -14.12 -18.57 7.49
C SER A 73 -14.47 -18.01 8.86
N ILE A 74 -15.03 -16.79 8.92
CA ILE A 74 -15.42 -16.12 10.15
C ILE A 74 -16.80 -16.60 10.57
N PRO A 75 -16.96 -17.22 11.76
CA PRO A 75 -18.22 -17.84 12.18
C PRO A 75 -19.45 -16.93 12.07
N ALA A 76 -19.29 -15.62 12.33
CA ALA A 76 -20.36 -14.63 12.21
C ALA A 76 -20.87 -14.47 10.77
N PHE A 77 -19.96 -14.34 9.80
CA PHE A 77 -20.30 -14.14 8.39
C PHE A 77 -20.71 -15.45 7.71
N ALA A 78 -20.04 -16.56 8.05
CA ALA A 78 -20.42 -17.90 7.63
C ALA A 78 -21.88 -18.22 8.00
N GLU A 79 -22.28 -17.83 9.22
CA GLU A 79 -23.63 -17.98 9.71
C GLU A 79 -24.61 -17.07 8.97
N ILE A 80 -24.26 -15.81 8.70
CA ILE A 80 -25.06 -14.91 7.86
C ILE A 80 -25.27 -15.53 6.48
N LYS A 81 -24.21 -15.97 5.79
CA LYS A 81 -24.31 -16.58 4.47
C LYS A 81 -25.10 -17.88 4.49
N ASN A 82 -24.82 -18.80 5.40
CA ASN A 82 -25.52 -20.09 5.50
C ASN A 82 -27.02 -19.88 5.69
N ASN A 83 -27.37 -18.92 6.53
CA ASN A 83 -28.76 -18.63 6.76
C ASN A 83 -29.38 -17.90 5.58
N LEU A 84 -28.74 -16.88 5.01
CA LEU A 84 -29.22 -16.26 3.76
C LEU A 84 -29.39 -17.30 2.63
N THR A 85 -28.51 -18.28 2.53
CA THR A 85 -28.60 -19.39 1.57
C THR A 85 -29.77 -20.30 1.87
N LYS A 86 -30.02 -20.66 3.14
CA LYS A 86 -31.22 -21.42 3.55
C LYS A 86 -32.52 -20.68 3.25
N ILE A 87 -32.47 -19.34 3.24
CA ILE A 87 -33.61 -18.50 2.89
C ILE A 87 -33.83 -18.48 1.39
N ILE A 88 -32.75 -18.34 0.63
CA ILE A 88 -32.81 -18.00 -0.79
C ILE A 88 -32.88 -19.23 -1.68
N LYS A 89 -32.36 -20.38 -1.23
CA LYS A 89 -32.45 -21.65 -1.96
C LYS A 89 -33.91 -22.09 -2.20
N PRO A 90 -34.83 -22.11 -1.21
CA PRO A 90 -36.24 -22.39 -1.45
C PRO A 90 -36.95 -21.40 -2.37
N ILE A 91 -36.49 -20.14 -2.39
CA ILE A 91 -36.99 -19.08 -3.29
C ILE A 91 -36.51 -19.32 -4.73
N GLN A 92 -35.28 -19.82 -4.89
CA GLN A 92 -34.70 -20.21 -6.18
C GLN A 92 -35.32 -21.50 -6.72
N ASP A 93 -35.72 -22.45 -5.89
CA ASP A 93 -36.24 -23.74 -6.36
C ASP A 93 -37.75 -23.69 -6.76
N ASN A 94 -38.43 -22.54 -6.59
CA ASN A 94 -39.85 -22.37 -6.91
C ASN A 94 -40.09 -21.28 -7.99
N ASN A 95 -40.43 -21.71 -9.21
CA ASN A 95 -40.61 -20.83 -10.38
C ASN A 95 -41.60 -19.67 -10.18
N ARG A 96 -42.61 -19.80 -9.30
CA ARG A 96 -43.56 -18.69 -9.00
C ARG A 96 -42.98 -17.63 -8.07
N PHE A 97 -42.03 -17.98 -7.21
CA PHE A 97 -41.40 -17.07 -6.23
C PHE A 97 -40.16 -16.36 -6.80
N GLN A 98 -39.55 -16.93 -7.86
CA GLN A 98 -38.38 -16.35 -8.53
C GLN A 98 -38.62 -14.97 -9.16
N GLU A 99 -39.83 -14.71 -9.71
CA GLU A 99 -40.19 -13.44 -10.38
C GLU A 99 -40.62 -12.32 -9.42
N VAL A 100 -40.79 -12.67 -8.15
CA VAL A 100 -41.59 -11.91 -7.17
C VAL A 100 -40.72 -11.24 -6.12
N LEU A 101 -39.72 -11.96 -5.63
CA LEU A 101 -38.75 -11.46 -4.65
C LEU A 101 -37.60 -10.67 -5.31
N THR A 102 -37.57 -10.68 -6.63
CA THR A 102 -36.64 -9.97 -7.51
C THR A 102 -36.81 -8.45 -7.56
N SER A 103 -37.83 -7.86 -6.93
CA SER A 103 -38.16 -6.44 -7.18
C SER A 103 -38.92 -5.73 -6.06
N MET A 104 -38.88 -6.23 -4.82
CA MET A 104 -39.51 -5.54 -3.69
C MET A 104 -38.55 -4.58 -2.99
N PRO A 105 -38.96 -3.32 -2.78
CA PRO A 105 -38.24 -2.39 -1.93
C PRO A 105 -38.22 -2.88 -0.48
N VAL A 106 -37.04 -2.86 0.13
CA VAL A 106 -36.84 -3.20 1.55
C VAL A 106 -36.08 -2.07 2.23
N ILE A 107 -36.60 -1.64 3.38
CA ILE A 107 -35.88 -0.75 4.28
C ILE A 107 -35.47 -1.56 5.51
N ILE A 108 -34.23 -1.37 5.97
CA ILE A 108 -33.68 -1.96 7.18
C ILE A 108 -33.16 -0.82 8.04
N SER A 109 -33.68 -0.64 9.26
CA SER A 109 -33.18 0.35 10.20
C SER A 109 -32.51 -0.30 11.41
N LEU A 110 -31.36 0.27 11.82
CA LEU A 110 -30.62 -0.16 13.00
C LEU A 110 -30.86 0.82 14.16
N HIS A 111 -31.21 0.28 15.32
CA HIS A 111 -31.49 1.06 16.52
C HIS A 111 -30.69 0.52 17.71
N LEU A 112 -30.30 1.40 18.63
CA LEU A 112 -29.73 0.98 19.91
C LEU A 112 -30.86 0.46 20.82
N SER A 113 -30.72 -0.78 21.32
CA SER A 113 -31.70 -1.44 22.21
C SER A 113 -31.25 -1.43 23.68
N GLY A 114 -30.07 -0.88 23.98
CA GLY A 114 -29.50 -0.72 25.32
C GLY A 114 -28.08 -0.12 25.27
N LYS A 115 -27.35 -0.08 26.41
CA LYS A 115 -26.00 0.49 26.49
C LYS A 115 -24.94 -0.20 25.60
N LYS A 116 -25.13 -1.48 25.28
CA LYS A 116 -24.19 -2.31 24.49
C LYS A 116 -24.91 -3.24 23.53
N ASP A 117 -26.11 -2.84 23.08
CA ASP A 117 -26.92 -3.69 22.22
C ASP A 117 -27.61 -2.86 21.14
N TYR A 118 -27.79 -3.51 20.00
CA TYR A 118 -28.50 -2.96 18.86
C TYR A 118 -29.52 -3.97 18.37
N SER A 119 -30.51 -3.50 17.64
CA SER A 119 -31.55 -4.32 17.05
C SER A 119 -31.99 -3.73 15.71
N LEU A 120 -32.41 -4.62 14.81
CA LEU A 120 -32.85 -4.26 13.47
C LEU A 120 -34.37 -4.25 13.39
N ILE A 121 -34.89 -3.35 12.55
CA ILE A 121 -36.27 -3.36 12.08
C ILE A 121 -36.24 -3.48 10.56
N PHE A 122 -37.11 -4.33 10.03
CA PHE A 122 -37.27 -4.49 8.59
C PHE A 122 -38.67 -4.03 8.20
N TYR A 123 -38.73 -3.26 7.13
CA TYR A 123 -39.96 -2.71 6.56
C TYR A 123 -40.08 -3.22 5.14
N MET A 124 -41.19 -3.87 4.86
CA MET A 124 -41.54 -4.32 3.51
C MET A 124 -42.91 -3.78 3.17
N GLU A 125 -43.02 -3.14 2.02
CA GLU A 125 -44.30 -2.71 1.52
C GLU A 125 -45.15 -3.91 1.13
N GLN A 126 -46.39 -3.87 1.58
CA GLN A 126 -47.38 -4.89 1.29
C GLN A 126 -47.96 -4.63 -0.10
N PRO A 127 -47.84 -5.58 -1.03
CA PRO A 127 -48.51 -5.48 -2.31
C PRO A 127 -50.02 -5.37 -2.18
N VAL A 128 -50.61 -4.62 -3.11
CA VAL A 128 -52.06 -4.39 -3.19
C VAL A 128 -52.82 -5.73 -3.29
N GLY A 129 -53.89 -5.91 -2.51
CA GLY A 129 -54.78 -7.08 -2.57
C GLY A 129 -54.45 -8.25 -1.64
N ILE A 130 -53.40 -8.13 -0.82
CA ILE A 130 -53.02 -9.15 0.16
C ILE A 130 -53.41 -8.66 1.54
N THR A 131 -53.84 -9.54 2.44
CA THR A 131 -54.27 -9.16 3.79
C THR A 131 -53.31 -9.72 4.82
N ALA A 132 -53.19 -9.04 5.97
CA ALA A 132 -52.39 -9.51 7.11
C ALA A 132 -52.72 -10.96 7.51
N LYS A 133 -54.00 -11.36 7.40
CA LYS A 133 -54.46 -12.72 7.69
C LYS A 133 -53.78 -13.77 6.80
N LYS A 134 -53.72 -13.51 5.49
CA LYS A 134 -53.14 -14.40 4.49
C LYS A 134 -51.63 -14.59 4.68
N ILE A 135 -50.92 -13.52 5.05
CA ILE A 135 -49.49 -13.56 5.37
C ILE A 135 -49.24 -14.37 6.64
N ASN A 136 -50.06 -14.16 7.67
CA ASN A 136 -49.94 -14.91 8.92
C ASN A 136 -50.16 -16.42 8.71
N GLU A 137 -51.13 -16.79 7.88
CA GLU A 137 -51.40 -18.18 7.49
C GLU A 137 -50.22 -18.78 6.71
N PHE A 138 -49.63 -18.04 5.78
CA PHE A 138 -48.45 -18.48 5.02
C PHE A 138 -47.23 -18.72 5.93
N LEU A 139 -46.90 -17.76 6.80
CA LEU A 139 -45.79 -17.90 7.74
C LEU A 139 -45.97 -19.12 8.66
N LYS A 140 -47.18 -19.31 9.20
CA LYS A 140 -47.54 -20.47 10.02
C LYS A 140 -47.30 -21.79 9.30
N LYS A 141 -47.71 -21.86 8.03
CA LYS A 141 -47.66 -23.09 7.23
C LYS A 141 -46.26 -23.44 6.76
N GLU A 142 -45.49 -22.49 6.24
CA GLU A 142 -44.27 -22.81 5.49
C GLU A 142 -42.99 -22.78 6.35
N TYR A 143 -42.90 -21.89 7.34
CA TYR A 143 -41.61 -21.62 8.03
C TYR A 143 -41.60 -21.87 9.52
N PHE A 144 -42.75 -21.81 10.19
CA PHE A 144 -42.79 -22.10 11.63
C PHE A 144 -43.86 -23.11 12.01
N GLN A 145 -43.86 -24.22 11.29
CA GLN A 145 -44.51 -25.44 11.73
C GLN A 145 -43.96 -25.77 13.14
N ASN A 146 -44.84 -25.83 14.14
CA ASN A 146 -44.52 -26.08 15.56
C ASN A 146 -43.89 -24.91 16.37
N ALA A 147 -43.95 -23.65 15.90
CA ALA A 147 -43.60 -22.52 16.75
C ALA A 147 -44.76 -22.09 17.67
N ALA A 148 -44.43 -21.54 18.84
CA ALA A 148 -45.39 -20.89 19.70
C ALA A 148 -45.75 -19.51 19.14
N TYR A 149 -47.02 -19.32 18.81
CA TYR A 149 -47.58 -18.05 18.37
C TYR A 149 -48.35 -17.40 19.51
N LYS A 150 -48.03 -16.15 19.82
CA LYS A 150 -48.87 -15.33 20.71
C LYS A 150 -49.18 -14.00 20.04
N GLU A 151 -50.44 -13.59 20.13
CA GLU A 151 -50.90 -12.32 19.62
C GLU A 151 -51.24 -11.40 20.80
N ARG A 152 -50.91 -10.12 20.67
CA ARG A 152 -51.36 -9.09 21.61
C ARG A 152 -51.72 -7.83 20.85
N ILE A 153 -52.60 -7.03 21.43
CA ILE A 153 -52.95 -5.72 20.90
C ILE A 153 -52.10 -4.68 21.61
N TYR A 154 -51.49 -3.80 20.84
CA TYR A 154 -50.79 -2.62 21.34
C TYR A 154 -51.25 -1.42 20.53
N ASP A 155 -51.83 -0.44 21.22
CA ASP A 155 -52.22 0.84 20.64
C ASP A 155 -53.12 0.72 19.37
N GLY A 156 -54.04 -0.26 19.40
CA GLY A 156 -54.98 -0.57 18.32
C GLY A 156 -54.41 -1.42 17.17
N LYS A 157 -53.14 -1.85 17.26
CA LYS A 157 -52.49 -2.74 16.27
C LYS A 157 -52.19 -4.11 16.87
N LYS A 158 -52.38 -5.16 16.08
CA LYS A 158 -52.03 -6.53 16.48
C LYS A 158 -50.53 -6.74 16.28
N ILE A 159 -49.83 -7.07 17.35
CA ILE A 159 -48.45 -7.54 17.33
C ILE A 159 -48.48 -9.06 17.48
N VAL A 160 -47.87 -9.76 16.53
CA VAL A 160 -47.70 -11.20 16.58
C VAL A 160 -46.28 -11.50 17.04
N SER A 161 -46.15 -12.42 17.99
CA SER A 161 -44.87 -12.96 18.44
C SER A 161 -44.76 -14.42 18.08
N ILE A 162 -43.61 -14.81 17.54
CA ILE A 162 -43.30 -16.17 17.13
C ILE A 162 -42.08 -16.63 17.92
N LYS A 163 -42.14 -17.83 18.52
CA LYS A 163 -41.00 -18.48 19.18
C LYS A 163 -40.88 -19.93 18.75
N GLN A 164 -39.80 -20.26 18.06
CA GLN A 164 -39.41 -21.64 17.77
C GLN A 164 -38.53 -22.20 18.89
N LYS A 165 -38.54 -23.54 19.08
CA LYS A 165 -37.74 -24.19 20.13
C LYS A 165 -36.25 -23.86 19.93
N GLY A 166 -35.60 -23.34 20.99
CA GLY A 166 -34.19 -22.93 20.95
C GLY A 166 -33.89 -21.56 20.33
N GLN A 167 -34.92 -20.82 19.89
CA GLN A 167 -34.76 -19.49 19.28
C GLN A 167 -35.37 -18.36 20.11
N SER A 168 -34.88 -17.13 19.89
CA SER A 168 -35.48 -15.92 20.47
C SER A 168 -36.82 -15.60 19.82
N TYR A 169 -37.61 -14.76 20.48
CA TYR A 169 -38.85 -14.27 19.90
C TYR A 169 -38.59 -13.45 18.64
N LEU A 170 -39.52 -13.54 17.70
CA LEU A 170 -39.65 -12.66 16.56
C LEU A 170 -40.98 -11.94 16.66
N TYR A 171 -40.99 -10.64 16.46
CA TYR A 171 -42.19 -9.82 16.53
C TYR A 171 -42.46 -9.19 15.18
N TYR A 172 -43.72 -9.19 14.77
CA TYR A 172 -44.13 -8.46 13.58
C TYR A 172 -45.52 -7.85 13.73
N THR A 173 -45.78 -6.83 12.92
CA THR A 173 -47.07 -6.14 12.85
C THR A 173 -47.27 -5.53 11.47
N PHE A 174 -48.50 -5.13 11.16
CA PHE A 174 -48.84 -4.37 9.97
C PHE A 174 -49.26 -2.96 10.36
N VAL A 175 -48.56 -1.99 9.80
CA VAL A 175 -48.85 -0.56 10.00
C VAL A 175 -49.08 0.05 8.63
N ARG A 176 -50.27 0.63 8.43
CA ARG A 176 -50.76 1.04 7.10
C ARG A 176 -50.70 -0.18 6.15
N ASN A 177 -49.82 -0.14 5.15
CA ASN A 177 -49.55 -1.23 4.21
C ASN A 177 -48.07 -1.68 4.29
N VAL A 178 -47.47 -1.67 5.47
CA VAL A 178 -46.07 -2.05 5.67
C VAL A 178 -45.99 -3.15 6.71
N LEU A 179 -45.37 -4.27 6.32
CA LEU A 179 -44.96 -5.29 7.27
C LEU A 179 -43.71 -4.81 7.99
N VAL A 180 -43.81 -4.74 9.32
CA VAL A 180 -42.73 -4.37 10.21
C VAL A 180 -42.30 -5.61 10.98
N VAL A 181 -41.02 -5.98 10.92
CA VAL A 181 -40.48 -7.17 11.59
C VAL A 181 -39.25 -6.80 12.42
N SER A 182 -39.19 -7.25 13.69
CA SER A 182 -38.03 -7.07 14.56
C SER A 182 -37.91 -8.17 15.61
N ARG A 183 -36.70 -8.34 16.16
CA ARG A 183 -36.46 -9.18 17.37
C ARG A 183 -36.81 -8.46 18.66
N SER A 184 -37.02 -7.15 18.60
CA SER A 184 -37.41 -6.35 19.76
C SER A 184 -38.88 -5.98 19.69
N SER A 185 -39.68 -6.45 20.64
CA SER A 185 -41.08 -6.05 20.76
C SER A 185 -41.21 -4.54 20.97
N LEU A 186 -40.26 -3.94 21.69
CA LEU A 186 -40.21 -2.50 21.95
C LEU A 186 -39.99 -1.70 20.66
N LEU A 187 -39.15 -2.20 19.74
CA LEU A 187 -38.95 -1.55 18.45
C LEU A 187 -40.20 -1.64 17.56
N VAL A 188 -40.92 -2.78 17.59
CA VAL A 188 -42.21 -2.88 16.89
C VAL A 188 -43.25 -1.90 17.46
N GLU A 189 -43.32 -1.77 18.79
CA GLU A 189 -44.16 -0.77 19.46
C GLU A 189 -43.76 0.67 19.12
N LEU A 190 -42.45 0.95 18.98
CA LEU A 190 -41.95 2.25 18.54
C LEU A 190 -42.43 2.61 17.14
N VAL A 191 -42.42 1.66 16.20
CA VAL A 191 -42.95 1.90 14.84
C VAL A 191 -44.45 2.18 14.86
N ILE A 192 -45.23 1.46 15.69
CA ILE A 192 -46.66 1.74 15.85
C ILE A 192 -46.89 3.16 16.37
N ARG A 193 -46.12 3.59 17.38
CA ARG A 193 -46.18 4.97 17.90
C ARG A 193 -45.76 6.00 16.84
N GLN A 194 -44.65 5.77 16.15
CA GLN A 194 -44.13 6.62 15.06
C GLN A 194 -45.21 6.86 13.98
N SER A 195 -45.96 5.82 13.62
CA SER A 195 -46.99 5.89 12.58
C SER A 195 -48.16 6.85 12.86
N LYS A 196 -48.35 7.23 14.13
CA LYS A 196 -49.38 8.17 14.60
C LYS A 196 -48.86 9.61 14.69
N THR A 197 -47.56 9.82 14.60
CA THR A 197 -46.94 11.14 14.67
C THR A 197 -46.89 11.80 13.29
N LYS A 198 -46.90 13.13 13.26
CA LYS A 198 -46.65 13.92 12.03
C LYS A 198 -45.16 14.23 11.83
N ILE A 199 -44.34 14.09 12.89
CA ILE A 199 -42.90 14.31 12.85
C ILE A 199 -42.24 12.99 12.49
N ASN A 200 -41.62 12.92 11.32
CA ASN A 200 -40.93 11.74 10.80
C ASN A 200 -39.64 12.16 10.06
N LEU A 201 -38.90 11.20 9.51
CA LEU A 201 -37.67 11.50 8.77
C LEU A 201 -37.88 12.46 7.60
N LEU A 202 -39.01 12.40 6.90
CA LEU A 202 -39.33 13.32 5.81
C LEU A 202 -39.71 14.73 6.30
N SER A 203 -39.86 14.94 7.61
CA SER A 203 -39.99 16.28 8.20
C SER A 203 -38.65 16.87 8.67
N ASP A 204 -37.59 16.05 8.75
CA ASP A 204 -36.23 16.49 9.06
C ASP A 204 -35.59 17.10 7.80
N LYS A 205 -35.32 18.41 7.85
CA LYS A 205 -34.72 19.16 6.72
C LYS A 205 -33.34 18.61 6.33
N GLN A 206 -32.54 18.15 7.28
CA GLN A 206 -31.19 17.65 7.02
C GLN A 206 -31.23 16.27 6.37
N PHE A 207 -32.13 15.40 6.84
CA PHE A 207 -32.40 14.11 6.19
C PHE A 207 -32.92 14.32 4.76
N LEU A 208 -33.89 15.21 4.57
CA LEU A 208 -34.45 15.50 3.25
C LEU A 208 -33.39 15.99 2.24
N HIS A 209 -32.39 16.74 2.70
CA HIS A 209 -31.32 17.22 1.84
C HIS A 209 -30.51 16.05 1.26
N VAL A 210 -30.01 15.16 2.12
CA VAL A 210 -29.23 13.99 1.67
C VAL A 210 -30.10 12.94 0.99
N ASN A 211 -31.37 12.80 1.36
CA ASN A 211 -32.30 11.89 0.67
C ASN A 211 -32.58 12.31 -0.78
N LYS A 212 -32.41 13.59 -1.14
CA LYS A 212 -32.52 14.04 -2.53
C LYS A 212 -31.29 13.68 -3.37
N THR A 213 -30.14 13.41 -2.74
CA THR A 213 -28.91 13.01 -3.44
C THR A 213 -28.83 11.50 -3.69
N ALA A 214 -29.62 10.71 -2.95
CA ALA A 214 -29.66 9.26 -3.06
C ALA A 214 -29.93 8.77 -4.49
N GLY A 215 -29.02 7.93 -5.01
CA GLY A 215 -29.13 7.36 -6.34
C GLY A 215 -30.34 6.44 -6.48
N LYS A 216 -31.00 6.48 -7.65
CA LYS A 216 -32.18 5.62 -7.94
C LYS A 216 -31.81 4.26 -8.54
N ASN A 217 -30.66 4.17 -9.21
CA ASN A 217 -30.19 2.98 -9.95
C ASN A 217 -28.92 2.40 -9.31
N VAL A 218 -28.94 2.24 -7.99
CA VAL A 218 -27.82 1.73 -7.19
C VAL A 218 -28.24 0.49 -6.43
N LEU A 219 -27.28 -0.26 -5.89
CA LEU A 219 -27.57 -1.53 -5.22
C LEU A 219 -28.38 -1.32 -3.93
N ALA A 220 -28.00 -0.30 -3.16
CA ALA A 220 -28.69 0.18 -1.97
C ALA A 220 -28.24 1.60 -1.62
N ASN A 221 -29.10 2.39 -0.99
CA ASN A 221 -28.73 3.63 -0.32
C ASN A 221 -28.56 3.34 1.18
N LEU A 222 -27.49 3.83 1.78
CA LEU A 222 -27.23 3.77 3.21
C LEU A 222 -27.30 5.18 3.78
N PHE A 223 -28.27 5.42 4.67
CA PHE A 223 -28.35 6.64 5.46
C PHE A 223 -27.77 6.40 6.84
N ILE A 224 -26.91 7.29 7.32
CA ILE A 224 -26.31 7.24 8.64
C ILE A 224 -26.69 8.51 9.40
N ASN A 225 -27.30 8.33 10.56
CA ASN A 225 -27.59 9.42 11.47
C ASN A 225 -26.33 9.71 12.30
N LEU A 226 -25.60 10.75 11.91
CA LEU A 226 -24.30 11.11 12.50
C LEU A 226 -24.43 11.62 13.95
N LYS A 227 -25.64 11.98 14.41
CA LYS A 227 -25.93 12.30 15.81
C LYS A 227 -25.96 11.07 16.72
N TYR A 228 -26.38 9.92 16.19
CA TYR A 228 -26.45 8.67 16.97
C TYR A 228 -25.29 7.71 16.66
N PHE A 229 -24.61 7.87 15.53
CA PHE A 229 -23.51 6.99 15.10
C PHE A 229 -22.36 6.86 16.13
N PRO A 230 -21.89 7.94 16.79
CA PRO A 230 -20.85 7.83 17.84
C PRO A 230 -21.26 6.90 19.00
N LYS A 231 -22.55 6.86 19.35
CA LYS A 231 -23.08 5.96 20.38
C LYS A 231 -23.12 4.50 19.94
N LEU A 232 -23.16 4.22 18.64
CA LEU A 232 -23.03 2.86 18.12
C LEU A 232 -21.58 2.37 18.23
N ALA A 233 -20.58 3.25 18.08
CA ALA A 233 -19.17 2.89 18.22
C ALA A 233 -18.83 2.33 19.61
N THR A 234 -19.55 2.76 20.68
CA THR A 234 -19.34 2.23 22.04
C THR A 234 -19.72 0.76 22.19
N VAL A 235 -20.43 0.16 21.22
CA VAL A 235 -20.70 -1.29 21.19
C VAL A 235 -19.43 -2.08 20.86
N PHE A 236 -18.49 -1.47 20.13
CA PHE A 236 -17.32 -2.14 19.56
C PHE A 236 -16.01 -1.77 20.26
N LEU A 237 -15.94 -0.59 20.88
CA LEU A 237 -14.73 -0.06 21.51
C LEU A 237 -14.59 -0.48 22.98
N LYS A 238 -13.39 -0.32 23.54
CA LYS A 238 -13.15 -0.46 25.00
C LYS A 238 -13.85 0.66 25.79
N GLU A 239 -14.11 0.40 27.07
CA GLU A 239 -14.86 1.32 27.93
C GLU A 239 -14.15 2.66 28.15
N ASP A 240 -12.82 2.65 28.12
CA ASP A 240 -11.96 3.83 28.28
C ASP A 240 -12.29 4.93 27.25
N TYR A 241 -12.83 4.56 26.08
CA TYR A 241 -13.17 5.50 25.01
C TYR A 241 -14.61 6.02 25.06
N TYR A 242 -15.46 5.50 25.96
CA TYR A 242 -16.89 5.84 25.96
C TYR A 242 -17.17 7.31 26.29
N GLY A 243 -16.37 7.93 27.16
CA GLY A 243 -16.53 9.35 27.52
C GLY A 243 -16.37 10.24 26.30
N ASN A 244 -15.31 10.03 25.53
CA ASN A 244 -14.96 10.85 24.37
C ASN A 244 -15.95 10.71 23.20
N LEU A 245 -16.74 9.63 23.15
CA LEU A 245 -17.64 9.33 22.03
C LEU A 245 -19.10 9.74 22.27
N LYS A 246 -19.56 9.78 23.53
CA LYS A 246 -20.98 10.04 23.83
C LYS A 246 -21.42 11.44 23.46
N ASP A 247 -20.49 12.38 23.55
CA ASP A 247 -20.72 13.80 23.33
C ASP A 247 -20.15 14.28 21.99
N LEU A 248 -19.52 13.39 21.21
CA LEU A 248 -18.92 13.73 19.92
C LEU A 248 -20.00 14.12 18.91
N ASN A 249 -19.95 15.36 18.44
CA ASN A 249 -20.91 15.90 17.47
C ASN A 249 -20.30 15.97 16.07
N ILE A 250 -20.50 14.90 15.28
CA ILE A 250 -19.87 14.77 13.96
C ILE A 250 -20.63 15.55 12.88
N GLY A 251 -21.95 15.35 12.77
CA GLY A 251 -22.81 15.86 11.71
C GLY A 251 -24.29 15.54 11.98
N ASP A 252 -25.18 15.79 11.01
CA ASP A 252 -26.59 15.38 11.12
C ASP A 252 -26.85 14.06 10.37
N TRP A 253 -26.74 14.08 9.04
CA TRP A 253 -27.04 12.93 8.18
C TRP A 253 -25.99 12.75 7.09
N CYS A 254 -25.72 11.50 6.77
CA CYS A 254 -24.89 11.06 5.65
C CYS A 254 -25.70 10.08 4.80
N GLU A 255 -25.64 10.23 3.50
CA GLU A 255 -26.19 9.31 2.51
C GLU A 255 -25.05 8.69 1.71
N MET A 256 -25.17 7.40 1.38
CA MET A 256 -24.19 6.69 0.58
C MET A 256 -24.83 5.65 -0.34
N ASP A 257 -24.55 5.75 -1.63
CA ASP A 257 -24.87 4.78 -2.65
C ASP A 257 -23.86 3.62 -2.64
N LEU A 258 -24.34 2.41 -2.39
CA LEU A 258 -23.54 1.19 -2.39
C LEU A 258 -23.34 0.66 -3.81
N SER A 259 -22.08 0.36 -4.15
CA SER A 259 -21.70 -0.38 -5.35
C SER A 259 -20.70 -1.48 -5.02
N VAL A 260 -20.83 -2.63 -5.70
CA VAL A 260 -20.06 -3.83 -5.42
C VAL A 260 -19.43 -4.34 -6.72
N LYS A 261 -18.09 -4.47 -6.72
CA LYS A 261 -17.31 -5.13 -7.78
C LYS A 261 -16.65 -6.40 -7.21
N LYS A 262 -15.94 -7.17 -8.03
CA LYS A 262 -15.33 -8.45 -7.63
C LYS A 262 -14.38 -8.33 -6.42
N SER A 263 -13.56 -7.28 -6.39
CA SER A 263 -12.50 -7.05 -5.39
C SER A 263 -12.65 -5.72 -4.65
N LEU A 264 -13.79 -5.04 -4.78
CA LEU A 264 -13.99 -3.69 -4.25
C LEU A 264 -15.45 -3.49 -3.83
N ILE A 265 -15.65 -2.89 -2.67
CA ILE A 265 -16.94 -2.35 -2.23
C ILE A 265 -16.75 -0.83 -2.11
N MET A 266 -17.59 -0.06 -2.80
CA MET A 266 -17.57 1.39 -2.71
C MET A 266 -18.91 1.92 -2.20
N MET A 267 -18.85 2.97 -1.40
CA MET A 267 -20.02 3.71 -0.94
C MET A 267 -19.74 5.20 -1.14
N ASN A 268 -20.52 5.87 -1.98
CA ASN A 268 -20.32 7.27 -2.35
C ASN A 268 -21.61 8.06 -2.12
N GLY A 269 -21.53 9.28 -1.61
CA GLY A 269 -22.71 10.12 -1.45
C GLY A 269 -22.40 11.43 -0.78
N PHE A 270 -23.37 11.98 -0.05
CA PHE A 270 -23.26 13.31 0.53
C PHE A 270 -23.60 13.34 2.02
N MET A 271 -22.85 14.17 2.76
CA MET A 271 -23.12 14.53 4.15
C MET A 271 -23.66 15.93 4.26
N ASN A 272 -24.51 16.13 5.27
CA ASN A 272 -25.01 17.44 5.62
C ASN A 272 -25.02 17.65 7.14
N SER A 273 -24.83 18.91 7.54
CA SER A 273 -24.93 19.39 8.91
C SER A 273 -25.56 20.77 8.91
N ASN A 274 -26.38 21.04 9.92
CA ASN A 274 -26.89 22.36 10.24
C ASN A 274 -25.74 23.38 10.39
N ASP A 275 -25.91 24.57 9.84
CA ASP A 275 -24.93 25.65 9.93
C ASP A 275 -25.09 26.50 11.20
N SER A 276 -26.21 26.37 11.91
CA SER A 276 -26.44 27.10 13.17
C SER A 276 -25.80 26.47 14.40
N ILE A 277 -25.42 25.19 14.34
CA ILE A 277 -24.69 24.47 15.40
C ILE A 277 -23.45 23.90 14.73
N PHE A 278 -22.27 24.40 15.08
CA PHE A 278 -21.05 24.08 14.36
C PHE A 278 -20.55 22.68 14.76
N ARG A 279 -20.58 21.72 13.84
CA ARG A 279 -20.12 20.34 14.04
C ARG A 279 -18.79 20.07 13.37
N TYR A 280 -18.18 18.93 13.65
CA TYR A 280 -16.85 18.62 13.11
C TYR A 280 -16.80 18.67 11.57
N ILE A 281 -17.80 18.12 10.87
CA ILE A 281 -17.79 18.14 9.40
C ILE A 281 -17.94 19.56 8.83
N ASN A 282 -18.49 20.53 9.58
CA ASN A 282 -18.60 21.91 9.13
C ASN A 282 -17.22 22.57 8.89
N LEU A 283 -16.13 22.06 9.51
CA LEU A 283 -14.76 22.51 9.27
C LEU A 283 -14.33 22.43 7.80
N PHE A 284 -14.99 21.57 7.01
CA PHE A 284 -14.63 21.32 5.62
C PHE A 284 -15.55 22.03 4.61
N LYS A 285 -16.69 22.62 5.04
CA LYS A 285 -17.64 23.27 4.12
C LYS A 285 -17.05 24.48 3.40
N ARG A 286 -16.19 25.25 4.09
CA ARG A 286 -15.52 26.44 3.53
C ARG A 286 -14.12 26.14 2.99
N GLN A 287 -13.81 24.88 2.76
CA GLN A 287 -12.51 24.41 2.26
C GLN A 287 -12.68 23.79 0.88
N SER A 288 -11.74 24.08 -0.01
CA SER A 288 -11.60 23.34 -1.28
C SER A 288 -10.79 22.06 -1.05
N PRO A 289 -11.12 20.94 -1.70
CA PRO A 289 -10.32 19.72 -1.63
C PRO A 289 -8.90 19.95 -2.16
N VAL A 290 -7.88 19.49 -1.42
CA VAL A 290 -6.46 19.66 -1.78
C VAL A 290 -5.87 18.33 -2.26
N ASN A 291 -4.75 18.36 -2.99
CA ASN A 291 -4.08 17.14 -3.43
C ASN A 291 -3.54 16.38 -2.22
N ASN A 292 -3.75 15.07 -2.15
CA ASN A 292 -3.23 14.25 -1.05
C ASN A 292 -1.74 13.90 -1.26
N GLU A 293 -0.81 14.84 -1.17
CA GLU A 293 0.62 14.63 -1.48
C GLU A 293 1.38 13.96 -0.32
N ILE A 294 0.83 13.99 0.89
CA ILE A 294 1.49 13.45 2.09
C ILE A 294 1.89 11.95 1.98
N LYS A 295 1.18 11.18 1.15
CA LYS A 295 1.47 9.76 0.86
C LYS A 295 2.83 9.54 0.19
N GLU A 296 3.42 10.59 -0.39
CA GLU A 296 4.72 10.57 -1.06
C GLU A 296 5.89 10.54 -0.06
N VAL A 297 5.67 10.97 1.19
CA VAL A 297 6.69 10.93 2.25
C VAL A 297 6.37 9.95 3.37
N LEU A 298 5.10 9.53 3.49
CA LEU A 298 4.72 8.51 4.46
C LEU A 298 5.50 7.20 4.19
N PRO A 299 6.07 6.55 5.22
CA PRO A 299 6.79 5.30 5.04
C PRO A 299 5.92 4.21 4.44
N PHE A 300 6.53 3.32 3.67
CA PHE A 300 5.89 2.13 3.10
C PHE A 300 5.16 1.29 4.17
N GLY A 301 5.70 1.23 5.40
CA GLY A 301 5.12 0.50 6.54
C GLY A 301 3.90 1.15 7.20
N THR A 302 3.34 2.23 6.64
CA THR A 302 2.18 2.94 7.20
C THR A 302 0.95 2.03 7.24
N ILE A 303 0.44 1.75 8.44
CA ILE A 303 -0.73 0.88 8.66
C ILE A 303 -2.04 1.66 8.75
N ALA A 304 -1.98 2.93 9.13
CA ALA A 304 -3.13 3.82 9.12
C ALA A 304 -2.69 5.28 9.08
N PHE A 305 -3.50 6.16 8.49
CA PHE A 305 -3.34 7.60 8.65
C PHE A 305 -4.68 8.33 8.54
N ILE A 306 -4.76 9.51 9.14
CA ILE A 306 -5.80 10.52 8.90
C ILE A 306 -5.09 11.78 8.40
N ASN A 307 -5.36 12.19 7.17
CA ASN A 307 -4.88 13.43 6.56
C ASN A 307 -5.98 14.49 6.57
N LEU A 308 -5.64 15.72 6.96
CA LEU A 308 -6.48 16.90 6.81
C LEU A 308 -5.93 17.78 5.69
N GLY A 309 -6.77 18.03 4.70
CA GLY A 309 -6.54 18.94 3.59
C GLY A 309 -7.26 20.27 3.82
N ILE A 310 -6.48 21.33 4.05
CA ILE A 310 -6.96 22.66 4.45
C ILE A 310 -6.46 23.68 3.44
N SER A 311 -7.33 24.06 2.50
CA SER A 311 -7.01 25.05 1.45
C SER A 311 -6.87 26.50 1.95
N ASP A 312 -7.48 26.82 3.09
CA ASP A 312 -7.55 28.17 3.66
C ASP A 312 -7.49 28.06 5.18
N ILE A 313 -6.29 28.25 5.73
CA ILE A 313 -6.01 28.08 7.15
C ILE A 313 -6.73 29.13 8.02
N GLU A 314 -6.99 30.33 7.50
CA GLU A 314 -7.70 31.38 8.24
C GLU A 314 -9.18 31.03 8.39
N LYS A 315 -9.83 30.58 7.32
CA LYS A 315 -11.23 30.09 7.40
C LYS A 315 -11.34 28.86 8.29
N PHE A 316 -10.39 27.93 8.19
CA PHE A 316 -10.33 26.76 9.07
C PHE A 316 -10.20 27.18 10.53
N GLN A 317 -9.31 28.12 10.87
CA GLN A 317 -9.16 28.62 12.23
C GLN A 317 -10.47 29.22 12.76
N GLN A 318 -11.13 30.09 11.98
CA GLN A 318 -12.41 30.70 12.37
C GLN A 318 -13.48 29.65 12.67
N ASP A 319 -13.57 28.62 11.82
CA ASP A 319 -14.53 27.53 11.95
C ASP A 319 -14.20 26.62 13.12
N PHE A 320 -12.91 26.33 13.33
CA PHE A 320 -12.43 25.53 14.44
C PHE A 320 -12.61 26.23 15.79
N ASP A 321 -12.47 27.56 15.84
CA ASP A 321 -12.75 28.34 17.04
C ASP A 321 -14.25 28.32 17.41
N LYS A 322 -15.15 28.39 16.41
CA LYS A 322 -16.60 28.21 16.63
C LYS A 322 -16.93 26.79 17.12
N PHE A 323 -16.40 25.77 16.46
CA PHE A 323 -16.54 24.37 16.86
C PHE A 323 -16.15 24.15 18.33
N LYS A 324 -14.98 24.68 18.75
CA LYS A 324 -14.50 24.55 20.14
C LYS A 324 -15.42 25.23 21.15
N ILE A 325 -16.07 26.34 20.79
CA ILE A 325 -17.02 27.04 21.66
C ILE A 325 -18.28 26.19 21.83
N ASP A 326 -18.84 25.69 20.74
CA ASP A 326 -20.07 24.89 20.74
C ASP A 326 -19.91 23.55 21.49
N GLU A 327 -18.74 22.91 21.39
CA GLU A 327 -18.42 21.66 22.10
C GLU A 327 -17.97 21.87 23.56
N GLY A 328 -17.84 23.11 24.04
CA GLY A 328 -17.32 23.40 25.39
C GLY A 328 -15.83 23.07 25.59
N ILE A 329 -15.12 22.71 24.51
CA ILE A 329 -13.67 22.39 24.49
C ILE A 329 -12.81 23.66 24.63
N SER A 330 -13.37 24.83 24.29
CA SER A 330 -12.71 26.14 24.23
C SER A 330 -11.82 26.46 25.45
N VAL A 331 -12.19 26.01 26.66
CA VAL A 331 -11.54 26.47 27.89
C VAL A 331 -10.14 25.86 28.10
N SER A 332 -9.87 24.60 27.75
CA SER A 332 -8.58 23.94 28.04
C SER A 332 -7.52 24.26 26.99
N SER A 333 -7.81 24.07 25.70
CA SER A 333 -6.87 24.32 24.61
C SER A 333 -6.49 25.81 24.49
N GLN A 334 -7.45 26.74 24.66
CA GLN A 334 -7.11 28.16 24.65
C GLN A 334 -6.28 28.56 25.87
N LYS A 335 -6.47 27.92 27.03
CA LYS A 335 -5.62 28.15 28.22
C LYS A 335 -4.18 27.73 27.96
N GLU A 336 -3.96 26.57 27.33
CA GLU A 336 -2.61 26.09 27.01
C GLU A 336 -1.89 27.03 26.02
N LEU A 337 -2.54 27.41 24.91
CA LEU A 337 -1.95 28.32 23.93
C LEU A 337 -1.69 29.72 24.52
N LYS A 338 -2.62 30.26 25.31
CA LYS A 338 -2.44 31.54 26.02
C LYS A 338 -1.32 31.46 27.07
N ALA A 339 -1.20 30.34 27.78
CA ALA A 339 -0.13 30.13 28.75
C ALA A 339 1.25 30.13 28.09
N ILE A 340 1.39 29.48 26.92
CA ILE A 340 2.63 29.53 26.12
C ILE A 340 2.93 30.97 25.72
N LYS A 341 1.95 31.69 25.18
CA LYS A 341 2.11 33.09 24.74
C LYS A 341 2.53 34.01 25.90
N ASN A 342 1.86 33.90 27.04
CA ASN A 342 2.17 34.71 28.22
C ASN A 342 3.55 34.39 28.81
N LYS A 343 3.97 33.12 28.73
CA LYS A 343 5.24 32.66 29.30
C LYS A 343 6.44 32.99 28.42
N TYR A 344 6.32 32.81 27.11
CA TYR A 344 7.46 32.91 26.18
C TYR A 344 7.39 34.11 25.23
N GLY A 345 6.29 34.86 25.20
CA GLY A 345 6.13 36.08 24.40
C GLY A 345 5.80 35.87 22.92
N PHE A 346 5.76 34.64 22.42
CA PHE A 346 5.40 34.32 21.03
C PHE A 346 4.07 33.59 20.90
N ASP A 347 3.42 33.75 19.75
CA ASP A 347 2.15 33.09 19.43
C ASP A 347 2.39 31.84 18.58
N ILE A 348 2.47 30.68 19.24
CA ILE A 348 2.80 29.41 18.57
C ILE A 348 1.77 29.01 17.50
N GLN A 349 0.49 29.35 17.69
CA GLN A 349 -0.55 29.08 16.71
C GLN A 349 -0.32 29.89 15.44
N LYS A 350 -0.06 31.20 15.61
CA LYS A 350 0.25 32.08 14.48
C LYS A 350 1.51 31.62 13.73
N ILE A 351 2.55 31.19 14.45
CA ILE A 351 3.79 30.70 13.84
C ILE A 351 3.50 29.48 12.97
N PHE A 352 2.87 28.43 13.53
CA PHE A 352 2.58 27.22 12.77
C PHE A 352 1.69 27.52 11.57
N TYR A 353 0.57 28.24 11.74
CA TYR A 353 -0.31 28.58 10.62
C TYR A 353 0.38 29.42 9.53
N SER A 354 1.38 30.25 9.88
CA SER A 354 2.13 31.03 8.88
C SER A 354 3.10 30.21 8.02
N ILE A 355 3.51 29.03 8.49
CA ILE A 355 4.40 28.13 7.75
C ILE A 355 3.66 26.94 7.13
N PHE A 356 2.37 26.77 7.44
CA PHE A 356 1.50 25.74 6.90
C PHE A 356 1.33 25.91 5.39
N ASP A 357 1.31 24.80 4.65
CA ASP A 357 0.84 24.80 3.26
C ASP A 357 -0.64 24.42 3.25
N ASP A 358 -0.96 23.16 2.97
CA ASP A 358 -2.34 22.69 2.82
C ASP A 358 -2.63 21.30 3.42
N GLU A 359 -1.64 20.60 3.98
CA GLU A 359 -1.81 19.24 4.51
C GLU A 359 -1.18 19.01 5.90
N VAL A 360 -1.91 18.29 6.76
CA VAL A 360 -1.38 17.73 8.01
C VAL A 360 -2.00 16.36 8.27
N ALA A 361 -1.15 15.35 8.51
CA ALA A 361 -1.62 13.99 8.81
C ALA A 361 -1.08 13.45 10.12
N LEU A 362 -1.89 12.62 10.78
CA LEU A 362 -1.45 11.69 11.82
C LEU A 362 -1.34 10.30 11.18
N ALA A 363 -0.16 9.70 11.24
CA ALA A 363 0.13 8.39 10.69
C ALA A 363 0.65 7.42 11.75
N PHE A 364 0.27 6.16 11.58
CA PHE A 364 0.67 5.03 12.40
C PHE A 364 1.46 4.07 11.52
N GLU A 365 2.63 3.69 11.98
CA GLU A 365 3.43 2.65 11.33
C GLU A 365 3.30 1.32 12.08
N GLN A 366 3.67 0.22 11.44
CA GLN A 366 3.75 -1.07 12.10
C GLN A 366 4.78 -1.01 13.24
N SER A 367 4.27 -1.03 14.47
CA SER A 367 5.08 -0.93 15.68
C SER A 367 5.82 -2.23 15.99
N GLN A 368 7.09 -2.10 16.38
CA GLN A 368 7.88 -3.18 17.01
C GLN A 368 8.03 -2.96 18.53
N HIS A 369 7.30 -1.98 19.07
CA HIS A 369 7.39 -1.52 20.45
C HIS A 369 6.14 -1.92 21.24
N ASP A 370 6.25 -2.00 22.58
CA ASP A 370 5.11 -2.31 23.45
C ASP A 370 4.03 -1.21 23.40
N ASN A 371 4.44 0.05 23.15
CA ASN A 371 3.54 1.18 22.98
C ASN A 371 3.35 1.52 21.50
N ILE A 372 2.11 1.35 21.01
CA ILE A 372 1.73 1.65 19.62
C ILE A 372 1.94 3.11 19.22
N PHE A 373 2.01 4.04 20.19
CA PHE A 373 2.20 5.46 19.91
C PHE A 373 3.67 5.83 19.65
N ASP A 374 4.63 4.98 20.01
CA ASP A 374 6.05 5.30 19.83
C ASP A 374 6.44 5.34 18.33
N ASP A 375 5.69 4.63 17.49
CA ASP A 375 5.82 4.58 16.02
C ASP A 375 4.68 5.37 15.32
N THR A 376 4.35 6.52 15.91
CA THR A 376 3.41 7.48 15.32
C THR A 376 4.11 8.72 14.81
N PHE A 377 3.54 9.30 13.77
CA PHE A 377 4.09 10.46 13.09
C PHE A 377 3.01 11.51 12.86
N VAL A 378 3.35 12.77 13.11
CA VAL A 378 2.63 13.87 12.49
C VAL A 378 3.46 14.37 11.33
N VAL A 379 2.88 14.35 10.14
CA VAL A 379 3.51 14.86 8.92
C VAL A 379 2.81 16.18 8.60
N TYR A 380 3.58 17.25 8.62
CA TYR A 380 3.08 18.62 8.51
C TYR A 380 3.71 19.28 7.28
N LYS A 381 2.89 19.55 6.26
CA LYS A 381 3.36 20.16 5.02
C LYS A 381 3.56 21.65 5.21
N THR A 382 4.72 22.14 4.77
CA THR A 382 5.12 23.53 4.94
C THR A 382 5.24 24.23 3.61
N ALA A 383 4.88 25.52 3.57
CA ALA A 383 5.00 26.33 2.36
C ALA A 383 6.48 26.44 1.90
N SER A 384 7.42 26.35 2.84
CA SER A 384 8.85 26.29 2.56
C SER A 384 9.61 25.67 3.73
N GLN A 385 10.43 24.65 3.44
CA GLN A 385 11.34 24.06 4.43
C GLN A 385 12.23 25.11 5.12
N ARG A 386 12.73 26.09 4.36
CA ARG A 386 13.64 27.12 4.89
C ARG A 386 12.94 28.02 5.90
N LEU A 387 11.77 28.56 5.54
CA LEU A 387 10.98 29.43 6.43
C LEU A 387 10.54 28.68 7.68
N ALA A 388 10.05 27.45 7.52
CA ALA A 388 9.64 26.60 8.64
C ALA A 388 10.79 26.30 9.60
N ARG A 389 11.99 26.04 9.08
CA ARG A 389 13.21 25.85 9.88
C ARG A 389 13.62 27.14 10.61
N GLU A 390 13.60 28.28 9.92
CA GLU A 390 13.92 29.58 10.54
C GLU A 390 12.96 29.89 11.72
N GLU A 391 11.65 29.69 11.54
CA GLU A 391 10.66 29.91 12.60
C GLU A 391 10.79 28.90 13.75
N LEU A 392 11.05 27.62 13.46
CA LEU A 392 11.33 26.62 14.48
C LEU A 392 12.56 27.03 15.32
N LEU A 393 13.66 27.43 14.67
CA LEU A 393 14.89 27.83 15.37
C LEU A 393 14.67 29.07 16.24
N LYS A 394 13.91 30.07 15.79
CA LYS A 394 13.54 31.24 16.60
C LYS A 394 12.75 30.84 17.85
N LEU A 395 11.77 29.95 17.68
CA LEU A 395 10.96 29.41 18.78
C LEU A 395 11.82 28.65 19.80
N LEU A 396 12.70 27.76 19.32
CA LEU A 396 13.61 27.00 20.19
C LEU A 396 14.63 27.90 20.89
N GLN A 397 15.19 28.89 20.19
CA GLN A 397 16.11 29.87 20.77
C GLN A 397 15.46 30.66 21.91
N THR A 398 14.20 31.06 21.73
CA THR A 398 13.44 31.81 22.75
C THR A 398 13.15 30.92 23.97
N HIS A 399 12.73 29.68 23.73
CA HIS A 399 12.52 28.70 24.79
C HIS A 399 13.81 28.39 25.55
N ALA A 400 14.92 28.16 24.86
CA ALA A 400 16.23 27.85 25.45
C ALA A 400 16.71 28.99 26.35
N LYS A 401 16.66 30.25 25.86
CA LYS A 401 17.01 31.45 26.62
C LYS A 401 16.19 31.59 27.90
N PHE A 402 14.88 31.33 27.84
CA PHE A 402 13.99 31.42 29.02
C PHE A 402 14.40 30.45 30.13
N HIS A 403 14.90 29.25 29.78
CA HIS A 403 15.32 28.23 30.75
C HIS A 403 16.82 28.26 31.07
N GLY A 404 17.57 29.25 30.58
CA GLY A 404 19.02 29.32 30.79
C GLY A 404 19.80 28.21 30.09
N ASN A 405 19.24 27.61 29.03
CA ASN A 405 19.86 26.55 28.24
C ASN A 405 20.41 27.09 26.92
N ASP A 406 21.38 26.38 26.34
CA ASP A 406 21.82 26.58 24.96
C ASP A 406 20.84 25.95 23.97
N ILE A 407 20.73 26.51 22.76
CA ILE A 407 19.91 25.94 21.67
C ILE A 407 20.46 24.58 21.23
N ASP A 408 21.76 24.34 21.34
CA ASP A 408 22.40 23.07 20.96
C ASP A 408 21.84 21.88 21.76
N ASN A 409 21.33 22.10 22.97
CA ASN A 409 20.65 21.07 23.77
C ASN A 409 19.33 20.57 23.12
N TYR A 410 18.80 21.31 22.15
CA TYR A 410 17.58 21.00 21.42
C TYR A 410 17.86 20.43 20.02
N ILE A 411 19.12 20.36 19.57
CA ILE A 411 19.50 19.93 18.22
C ILE A 411 20.35 18.66 18.30
N PHE A 412 19.89 17.59 17.65
CA PHE A 412 20.60 16.32 17.57
C PHE A 412 20.99 16.03 16.12
N SER A 413 22.21 15.57 15.91
CA SER A 413 22.67 15.09 14.61
C SER A 413 22.42 13.60 14.49
N TYR A 414 21.64 13.20 13.48
CA TYR A 414 21.47 11.82 13.07
C TYR A 414 22.35 11.54 11.85
N HIS A 415 23.37 10.71 12.04
CA HIS A 415 24.26 10.26 10.97
C HIS A 415 23.64 9.02 10.32
N LEU A 416 23.15 9.18 9.09
CA LEU A 416 22.63 8.06 8.31
C LEU A 416 23.78 7.17 7.81
N ASP A 417 24.87 7.83 7.39
CA ASP A 417 26.17 7.28 7.05
C ASP A 417 27.21 8.41 7.08
N ASP A 418 28.42 8.13 6.60
CA ASP A 418 29.55 9.08 6.62
C ASP A 418 29.30 10.36 5.81
N GLU A 419 28.29 10.40 4.92
CA GLU A 419 28.06 11.51 4.00
C GLU A 419 26.76 12.29 4.25
N LYS A 420 25.72 11.69 4.86
CA LYS A 420 24.47 12.40 5.17
C LYS A 420 24.18 12.48 6.66
N VAL A 421 23.98 13.72 7.11
CA VAL A 421 23.56 14.05 8.47
C VAL A 421 22.22 14.78 8.39
N TYR A 422 21.28 14.35 9.22
CA TYR A 422 19.99 15.00 9.41
C TYR A 422 19.94 15.65 10.79
N SER A 423 19.39 16.86 10.86
CA SER A 423 19.09 17.50 12.14
C SER A 423 17.73 17.02 12.65
N ILE A 424 17.71 16.56 13.90
CA ILE A 424 16.50 16.27 14.67
C ILE A 424 16.42 17.30 15.78
N TYR A 425 15.28 17.98 15.91
CA TYR A 425 15.05 19.01 16.90
C TYR A 425 14.12 18.49 18.00
N TYR A 426 14.36 18.85 19.25
CA TYR A 426 13.40 18.61 20.34
C TYR A 426 12.33 19.70 20.35
N MET A 427 11.06 19.30 20.29
CA MET A 427 9.89 20.17 20.38
C MET A 427 9.38 20.18 21.84
N PRO A 428 9.55 21.28 22.59
CA PRO A 428 9.19 21.34 24.02
C PRO A 428 7.69 21.60 24.26
N PHE A 429 6.87 21.63 23.22
CA PHE A 429 5.44 21.91 23.27
C PHE A 429 4.62 20.66 22.89
N PRO A 430 4.49 19.69 23.81
CA PRO A 430 3.72 18.49 23.51
C PRO A 430 2.24 18.81 23.26
N LYS A 431 1.55 17.96 22.51
CA LYS A 431 0.12 18.09 22.17
C LYS A 431 -0.24 19.33 21.33
N ILE A 432 0.74 20.03 20.75
CA ILE A 432 0.49 21.22 19.92
C ILE A 432 -0.53 20.94 18.81
N PHE A 433 -0.44 19.80 18.12
CA PHE A 433 -1.34 19.44 17.04
C PHE A 433 -2.80 19.23 17.48
N LYS A 434 -3.03 18.72 18.70
CA LYS A 434 -4.39 18.66 19.28
C LYS A 434 -4.99 20.06 19.40
N ASN A 435 -4.18 21.02 19.85
CA ASN A 435 -4.62 22.40 20.02
C ASN A 435 -4.81 23.16 18.69
N LEU A 436 -4.02 22.81 17.66
CA LEU A 436 -4.08 23.45 16.35
C LEU A 436 -5.15 22.86 15.42
N PHE A 437 -5.40 21.54 15.48
CA PHE A 437 -6.22 20.82 14.50
C PHE A 437 -7.26 19.88 15.11
N GLY A 438 -7.33 19.80 16.44
CA GLY A 438 -8.39 19.09 17.18
C GLY A 438 -8.06 17.68 17.63
N ASN A 439 -9.06 17.02 18.20
CA ASN A 439 -8.91 15.77 18.96
C ASN A 439 -8.48 14.57 18.10
N ILE A 440 -8.47 14.67 16.77
CA ILE A 440 -7.91 13.59 15.94
C ILE A 440 -6.41 13.37 16.20
N PHE A 441 -5.71 14.39 16.73
CA PHE A 441 -4.31 14.33 17.16
C PHE A 441 -4.14 14.03 18.65
N GLU A 442 -5.20 13.60 19.34
CA GLU A 442 -5.13 13.22 20.75
C GLU A 442 -4.24 11.98 20.95
N GLY A 443 -3.46 11.98 22.03
CA GLY A 443 -2.50 10.92 22.34
C GLY A 443 -1.11 11.12 21.71
N PHE A 444 -0.98 11.99 20.70
CA PHE A 444 0.31 12.29 20.09
C PHE A 444 1.10 13.35 20.88
N SER A 445 2.31 13.03 21.31
CA SER A 445 3.17 13.95 22.05
C SER A 445 4.05 14.83 21.16
N GLY A 446 4.59 14.29 20.05
CA GLY A 446 5.34 15.05 19.04
C GLY A 446 6.61 15.73 19.52
N ASN A 447 7.41 15.04 20.35
CA ASN A 447 8.56 15.63 21.03
C ASN A 447 9.80 15.84 20.16
N TYR A 448 9.89 15.19 19.01
CA TYR A 448 11.02 15.36 18.10
C TYR A 448 10.49 15.72 16.72
N VAL A 449 11.24 16.55 16.00
CA VAL A 449 10.92 16.94 14.62
C VAL A 449 12.15 16.90 13.73
N THR A 450 11.97 16.52 12.47
CA THR A 450 12.98 16.66 11.41
C THR A 450 12.33 17.22 10.14
N PHE A 451 13.14 17.56 9.15
CA PHE A 451 12.67 18.04 7.86
C PHE A 451 13.02 17.03 6.76
N ILE A 452 12.03 16.68 5.95
CA ILE A 452 12.18 15.89 4.72
C ILE A 452 11.47 16.67 3.63
N ASP A 453 12.24 17.18 2.66
CA ASP A 453 11.77 18.15 1.68
C ASP A 453 10.97 19.29 2.36
N ASN A 454 9.78 19.62 1.87
CA ASN A 454 8.89 20.63 2.44
C ASN A 454 8.00 20.12 3.59
N TYR A 455 8.34 18.99 4.21
CA TYR A 455 7.56 18.44 5.33
C TYR A 455 8.34 18.51 6.64
N MET A 456 7.64 18.93 7.70
CA MET A 456 8.07 18.72 9.07
C MET A 456 7.50 17.39 9.57
N ILE A 457 8.38 16.46 9.93
CA ILE A 457 8.02 15.14 10.42
C ILE A 457 8.23 15.11 11.93
N PHE A 458 7.15 14.93 12.68
CA PHE A 458 7.15 14.85 14.13
C PHE A 458 7.01 13.41 14.58
N SER A 459 7.69 13.04 15.66
CA SER A 459 7.55 11.74 16.33
C SER A 459 7.75 11.87 17.84
N PRO A 460 7.19 10.96 18.67
CA PRO A 460 7.51 10.89 20.10
C PRO A 460 8.97 10.50 20.37
N THR A 461 9.65 9.82 19.43
CA THR A 461 11.01 9.30 19.63
C THR A 461 11.98 9.68 18.50
N LYS A 462 13.26 9.87 18.85
CA LYS A 462 14.33 10.06 17.85
C LYS A 462 14.47 8.84 16.93
N LYS A 463 14.31 7.63 17.49
CA LYS A 463 14.40 6.37 16.75
C LYS A 463 13.32 6.28 15.66
N GLY A 464 12.10 6.70 15.96
CA GLY A 464 11.01 6.80 14.97
C GLY A 464 11.39 7.70 13.80
N LEU A 465 11.92 8.91 14.07
CA LEU A 465 12.39 9.80 13.00
C LEU A 465 13.56 9.22 12.19
N SER A 466 14.53 8.59 12.86
CA SER A 466 15.65 7.94 12.15
C SER A 466 15.16 6.88 11.17
N LYS A 467 14.15 6.09 11.55
CA LYS A 467 13.52 5.09 10.67
C LYS A 467 12.76 5.76 9.51
N PHE A 468 11.93 6.76 9.80
CA PHE A 468 11.20 7.52 8.79
C PHE A 468 12.14 8.14 7.74
N ILE A 469 13.25 8.74 8.18
CA ILE A 469 14.31 9.28 7.31
C ILE A 469 14.89 8.19 6.43
N LEU A 470 15.22 7.03 7.02
CA LEU A 470 15.82 5.91 6.30
C LEU A 470 14.91 5.39 5.18
N ASP A 471 13.62 5.22 5.46
CA ASP A 471 12.63 4.74 4.48
C ASP A 471 12.47 5.73 3.32
N ASN A 472 12.41 7.04 3.60
CA ASN A 472 12.37 8.08 2.57
C ASN A 472 13.64 8.08 1.70
N VAL A 473 14.82 7.95 2.33
CA VAL A 473 16.10 7.91 1.59
C VAL A 473 16.21 6.66 0.70
N ARG A 474 15.56 5.55 1.07
CA ARG A 474 15.50 4.30 0.30
C ARG A 474 14.40 4.28 -0.77
N GLN A 475 13.62 5.35 -0.91
CA GLN A 475 12.45 5.40 -1.78
C GLN A 475 11.38 4.36 -1.40
N GLN A 476 11.29 4.05 -0.10
CA GLN A 476 10.29 3.15 0.48
C GLN A 476 9.15 3.96 1.10
N THR A 477 8.41 4.67 0.24
CA THR A 477 7.28 5.50 0.62
C THR A 477 5.96 4.81 0.25
N LEU A 478 4.86 5.19 0.90
CA LEU A 478 3.55 4.55 0.74
C LEU A 478 3.05 4.68 -0.71
N ASP A 479 3.33 5.80 -1.38
CA ASP A 479 2.95 6.01 -2.78
C ASP A 479 3.62 5.04 -3.77
N LYS A 480 4.71 4.36 -3.37
CA LYS A 480 5.44 3.32 -4.11
C LYS A 480 4.99 1.90 -3.76
N ASP A 481 4.13 1.71 -2.75
CA ASP A 481 3.58 0.38 -2.48
C ASP A 481 2.61 -0.03 -3.58
N LEU A 482 2.94 -1.11 -4.30
CA LEU A 482 2.14 -1.58 -5.43
C LEU A 482 0.68 -1.88 -5.03
N ILE A 483 0.47 -2.43 -3.84
CA ILE A 483 -0.89 -2.78 -3.38
C ILE A 483 -1.66 -1.50 -3.02
N TYR A 484 -1.00 -0.52 -2.41
CA TYR A 484 -1.57 0.79 -2.14
C TYR A 484 -1.84 1.58 -3.43
N MET A 485 -0.98 1.44 -4.45
CA MET A 485 -1.20 2.03 -5.76
C MET A 485 -2.48 1.49 -6.42
N ASP A 486 -2.67 0.18 -6.43
CA ASP A 486 -3.92 -0.44 -6.93
C ASP A 486 -5.14 0.04 -6.12
N PHE A 487 -4.97 0.19 -4.80
CA PHE A 487 -6.04 0.67 -3.93
C PHE A 487 -6.42 2.14 -4.21
N LYS A 488 -5.43 3.04 -4.27
CA LYS A 488 -5.65 4.49 -4.38
C LYS A 488 -6.27 4.89 -5.73
N GLU A 489 -6.15 4.07 -6.77
CA GLU A 489 -6.87 4.26 -8.04
C GLU A 489 -8.40 4.29 -7.87
N ASN A 490 -8.94 3.75 -6.77
CA ASN A 490 -10.37 3.76 -6.47
C ASN A 490 -10.81 4.95 -5.61
N LEU A 491 -9.89 5.87 -5.30
CA LEU A 491 -10.13 7.04 -4.46
C LEU A 491 -9.86 8.34 -5.22
N SER A 492 -10.38 9.45 -4.71
CA SER A 492 -10.06 10.77 -5.26
C SER A 492 -8.63 11.16 -4.91
N ASN A 493 -7.91 11.76 -5.87
CA ASN A 493 -6.61 12.36 -5.59
C ASN A 493 -6.71 13.60 -4.70
N LYS A 494 -7.88 14.25 -4.66
CA LYS A 494 -8.15 15.44 -3.84
C LYS A 494 -9.18 15.17 -2.74
N SER A 495 -8.93 15.69 -1.54
CA SER A 495 -9.89 15.63 -0.42
C SER A 495 -9.57 16.67 0.67
N ASN A 496 -10.52 16.89 1.57
CA ASN A 496 -10.33 17.67 2.80
C ASN A 496 -10.07 16.80 4.03
N LEU A 497 -10.57 15.57 4.02
CA LEU A 497 -10.21 14.55 5.00
C LEU A 497 -9.97 13.25 4.25
N TYR A 498 -8.88 12.56 4.55
CA TYR A 498 -8.60 11.23 4.04
C TYR A 498 -8.10 10.32 5.16
N PHE A 499 -8.93 9.34 5.51
CA PHE A 499 -8.55 8.23 6.37
C PHE A 499 -8.19 7.01 5.53
N PHE A 500 -7.11 6.33 5.90
CA PHE A 500 -6.68 5.06 5.33
C PHE A 500 -6.29 4.10 6.45
N THR A 501 -6.56 2.82 6.27
CA THR A 501 -5.97 1.75 7.07
C THR A 501 -5.75 0.48 6.24
N SER A 502 -4.62 -0.19 6.48
CA SER A 502 -4.27 -1.50 5.95
C SER A 502 -4.48 -2.57 7.01
N PHE A 503 -5.26 -3.62 6.70
CA PHE A 503 -5.56 -4.68 7.66
C PHE A 503 -4.46 -5.73 7.79
N ILE A 504 -3.44 -5.73 6.93
CA ILE A 504 -2.32 -6.69 6.97
C ILE A 504 -1.61 -6.67 8.33
N SER A 505 -1.47 -5.47 8.92
CA SER A 505 -0.69 -5.22 10.14
C SER A 505 -1.44 -4.38 11.20
N VAL A 506 -2.77 -4.25 11.09
CA VAL A 506 -3.57 -3.39 12.00
C VAL A 506 -3.79 -4.00 13.39
N HIS A 507 -3.39 -5.25 13.63
CA HIS A 507 -3.69 -5.98 14.88
C HIS A 507 -3.39 -5.17 16.15
N PRO A 508 -2.22 -4.50 16.30
CA PRO A 508 -1.95 -3.72 17.51
C PRO A 508 -2.96 -2.58 17.74
N LEU A 509 -3.35 -1.86 16.67
CA LEU A 509 -4.38 -0.83 16.74
C LEU A 509 -5.75 -1.44 17.05
N PHE A 510 -6.07 -2.57 16.44
CA PHE A 510 -7.35 -3.25 16.65
C PHE A 510 -7.49 -3.70 18.12
N SER A 511 -6.46 -4.32 18.67
CA SER A 511 -6.41 -4.75 20.07
C SER A 511 -6.34 -3.58 21.04
N TYR A 512 -5.83 -2.42 20.63
CA TYR A 512 -5.80 -1.22 21.46
C TYR A 512 -7.17 -0.56 21.61
N TYR A 513 -7.90 -0.37 20.50
CA TYR A 513 -9.18 0.37 20.48
C TYR A 513 -10.42 -0.51 20.72
N PHE A 514 -10.46 -1.73 20.18
CA PHE A 514 -11.65 -2.59 20.21
C PHE A 514 -11.73 -3.44 21.48
N ASN A 515 -12.95 -3.84 21.84
CA ASN A 515 -13.18 -4.73 22.97
C ASN A 515 -12.59 -6.14 22.73
N SER A 516 -12.34 -6.88 23.82
CA SER A 516 -11.68 -8.19 23.78
C SER A 516 -12.39 -9.19 22.87
N SER A 517 -13.73 -9.19 22.83
CA SER A 517 -14.50 -10.09 21.97
C SER A 517 -14.23 -9.86 20.48
N LEU A 518 -14.04 -8.61 20.05
CA LEU A 518 -13.73 -8.28 18.66
C LEU A 518 -12.25 -8.51 18.35
N ALA A 519 -11.36 -8.10 19.25
CA ALA A 519 -9.92 -8.31 19.10
C ALA A 519 -9.58 -9.81 18.95
N GLU A 520 -10.13 -10.66 19.82
CA GLU A 520 -9.95 -12.13 19.71
C GLU A 520 -10.54 -12.70 18.41
N SER A 521 -11.66 -12.15 17.93
CA SER A 521 -12.27 -12.58 16.68
C SER A 521 -11.44 -12.16 15.47
N PHE A 522 -10.80 -10.99 15.54
CA PHE A 522 -9.86 -10.52 14.53
C PHE A 522 -8.67 -11.47 14.46
N GLU A 523 -8.05 -11.76 15.61
CA GLU A 523 -6.88 -12.64 15.69
C GLU A 523 -7.14 -14.06 15.19
N LYS A 524 -8.26 -14.67 15.60
CA LYS A 524 -8.64 -16.01 15.13
C LYS A 524 -8.82 -16.10 13.61
N ASN A 525 -9.12 -14.97 12.95
CA ASN A 525 -9.41 -14.92 11.52
C ASN A 525 -8.44 -14.00 10.76
N LYS A 526 -7.24 -13.75 11.29
CA LYS A 526 -6.25 -12.81 10.73
C LYS A 526 -6.00 -13.03 9.24
N SER A 527 -5.85 -14.29 8.81
CA SER A 527 -5.61 -14.64 7.40
C SER A 527 -6.74 -14.22 6.45
N SER A 528 -7.97 -14.12 6.94
CA SER A 528 -9.13 -13.68 6.15
C SER A 528 -9.28 -12.15 6.19
N PHE A 529 -8.98 -11.53 7.33
CA PHE A 529 -8.92 -10.06 7.43
C PHE A 529 -7.77 -9.47 6.61
N ASN A 530 -6.61 -10.11 6.53
CA ASN A 530 -5.49 -9.64 5.70
C ASN A 530 -5.84 -9.56 4.22
N LYS A 531 -6.79 -10.37 3.74
CA LYS A 531 -7.29 -10.32 2.37
C LYS A 531 -8.22 -9.12 2.13
N ILE A 532 -8.83 -8.58 3.18
CA ILE A 532 -9.43 -7.25 3.16
C ILE A 532 -8.27 -6.28 3.28
N TYR A 533 -7.55 -6.04 2.19
CA TYR A 533 -6.30 -5.28 2.21
C TYR A 533 -6.44 -3.94 2.94
N ALA A 534 -7.38 -3.10 2.49
CA ALA A 534 -7.49 -1.73 2.97
C ALA A 534 -8.91 -1.19 3.01
N LEU A 535 -9.10 -0.21 3.90
CA LEU A 535 -10.24 0.68 3.93
C LEU A 535 -9.75 2.11 3.77
N GLY A 536 -10.43 2.87 2.92
CA GLY A 536 -10.24 4.31 2.76
C GLY A 536 -11.55 5.05 2.91
N PHE A 537 -11.51 6.22 3.52
CA PHE A 537 -12.63 7.12 3.69
C PHE A 537 -12.21 8.55 3.38
N GLN A 538 -12.94 9.23 2.50
CA GLN A 538 -12.66 10.60 2.08
C GLN A 538 -13.86 11.50 2.28
N ILE A 539 -13.61 12.75 2.67
CA ILE A 539 -14.57 13.85 2.67
C ILE A 539 -14.00 14.99 1.81
N SER A 540 -14.83 15.58 0.96
CA SER A 540 -14.49 16.70 0.09
C SER A 540 -15.59 17.76 0.16
N GLY A 541 -15.22 19.03 0.30
CA GLY A 541 -16.15 20.15 0.19
C GLY A 541 -16.73 20.27 -1.23
N ASP A 542 -18.06 20.35 -1.34
CA ASP A 542 -18.78 20.54 -2.60
C ASP A 542 -19.97 21.50 -2.42
N GLY A 543 -19.67 22.79 -2.37
CA GLY A 543 -20.67 23.84 -2.10
C GLY A 543 -21.24 23.73 -0.68
N ASP A 544 -22.57 23.62 -0.56
CA ASP A 544 -23.27 23.51 0.73
C ASP A 544 -23.21 22.10 1.35
N LEU A 545 -22.89 21.09 0.54
CA LEU A 545 -22.79 19.68 0.93
C LEU A 545 -21.33 19.22 0.97
N LEU A 546 -21.11 18.09 1.63
CA LEU A 546 -19.81 17.43 1.66
C LEU A 546 -19.91 16.09 0.95
N TYR A 547 -19.17 15.93 -0.14
CA TYR A 547 -19.07 14.64 -0.80
C TYR A 547 -18.25 13.67 0.04
N ASN A 548 -18.73 12.44 0.20
CA ASN A 548 -18.05 11.39 0.94
C ASN A 548 -17.90 10.11 0.13
N SER A 549 -16.76 9.43 0.33
CA SER A 549 -16.46 8.16 -0.31
C SER A 549 -15.84 7.18 0.68
N ILE A 550 -16.33 5.94 0.73
CA ILE A 550 -15.69 4.82 1.41
C ILE A 550 -15.34 3.77 0.35
N SER A 551 -14.11 3.27 0.39
CA SER A 551 -13.65 2.15 -0.44
C SER A 551 -13.06 1.06 0.44
N ILE A 552 -13.53 -0.17 0.26
CA ILE A 552 -13.00 -1.38 0.90
C ILE A 552 -12.45 -2.29 -0.19
N TYR A 553 -11.15 -2.54 -0.16
CA TYR A 553 -10.44 -3.29 -1.20
C TYR A 553 -10.02 -4.67 -0.71
N TYR A 554 -10.23 -5.65 -1.57
CA TYR A 554 -9.99 -7.05 -1.31
C TYR A 554 -8.94 -7.61 -2.27
N ASN A 555 -7.90 -8.25 -1.73
CA ASN A 555 -6.84 -8.89 -2.50
C ASN A 555 -6.51 -10.27 -1.93
N SER A 556 -6.75 -11.32 -2.70
CA SER A 556 -6.53 -12.72 -2.29
C SER A 556 -5.07 -13.16 -2.33
N ASP A 557 -4.21 -12.43 -3.03
CA ASP A 557 -2.85 -12.86 -3.36
C ASP A 557 -1.81 -12.27 -2.39
N ILE A 558 -2.26 -11.65 -1.30
CA ILE A 558 -1.39 -11.09 -0.26
C ILE A 558 -0.68 -12.24 0.46
N LYS A 559 0.61 -12.37 0.19
CA LYS A 559 1.55 -13.18 0.98
C LYS A 559 2.34 -12.27 1.90
N GLU A 560 2.61 -12.72 3.14
CA GLU A 560 3.55 -12.02 4.02
C GLU A 560 4.90 -11.89 3.30
N LYS A 561 5.40 -10.66 3.19
CA LYS A 561 6.71 -10.40 2.57
C LYS A 561 7.82 -11.01 3.45
N PRO A 562 8.85 -11.62 2.86
CA PRO A 562 10.00 -12.11 3.62
C PRO A 562 10.72 -10.95 4.32
N HIS A 563 11.26 -11.20 5.51
CA HIS A 563 12.06 -10.22 6.24
C HIS A 563 13.39 -9.97 5.50
N THR A 564 13.52 -8.81 4.87
CA THR A 564 14.76 -8.30 4.27
C THR A 564 15.47 -7.34 5.22
N ILE A 565 16.82 -7.36 5.25
CA ILE A 565 17.61 -6.38 6.05
C ILE A 565 17.35 -4.95 5.55
N TRP A 566 17.26 -4.78 4.23
CA TRP A 566 16.78 -3.57 3.58
C TRP A 566 16.35 -3.88 2.15
N GLU A 567 15.51 -3.01 1.59
CA GLU A 567 15.18 -2.93 0.16
C GLU A 567 15.45 -1.51 -0.34
N THR A 568 15.68 -1.36 -1.64
CA THR A 568 15.76 -0.06 -2.31
C THR A 568 14.88 -0.11 -3.55
N HIS A 569 13.98 0.85 -3.70
CA HIS A 569 13.13 0.92 -4.87
C HIS A 569 13.87 1.62 -6.04
N LEU A 570 13.85 1.02 -7.23
CA LEU A 570 14.43 1.56 -8.46
C LEU A 570 13.32 2.03 -9.43
N ASP A 571 13.67 2.79 -10.46
CA ASP A 571 12.71 3.25 -11.46
C ASP A 571 12.08 2.13 -12.29
N THR A 572 12.84 1.06 -12.56
CA THR A 572 12.40 -0.09 -13.34
C THR A 572 13.25 -1.33 -12.99
N ALA A 573 12.96 -2.46 -13.66
CA ALA A 573 13.67 -3.70 -13.43
C ALA A 573 15.18 -3.58 -13.75
N ILE A 574 15.98 -4.39 -13.06
CA ILE A 574 17.42 -4.46 -13.25
C ILE A 574 17.72 -5.13 -14.59
N PHE A 575 18.62 -4.53 -15.38
CA PHE A 575 19.04 -5.04 -16.69
C PHE A 575 20.06 -6.19 -16.58
N PHE A 576 21.06 -6.08 -15.69
CA PHE A 576 22.11 -7.10 -15.52
C PHE A 576 22.41 -7.38 -14.05
N LYS A 577 23.06 -8.52 -13.76
CA LYS A 577 23.42 -8.93 -12.39
C LYS A 577 24.14 -7.78 -11.65
N PRO A 578 23.63 -7.29 -10.51
CA PRO A 578 24.27 -6.21 -9.76
C PRO A 578 25.73 -6.53 -9.41
N LYS A 579 26.61 -5.55 -9.60
CA LYS A 579 28.04 -5.66 -9.34
C LYS A 579 28.36 -5.14 -7.95
N LEU A 580 28.97 -5.97 -7.11
CA LEU A 580 29.55 -5.53 -5.86
C LEU A 580 30.88 -4.80 -6.12
N VAL A 581 30.96 -3.55 -5.70
CA VAL A 581 32.13 -2.68 -5.83
C VAL A 581 32.63 -2.26 -4.44
N VAL A 582 33.90 -1.92 -4.32
CA VAL A 582 34.53 -1.48 -3.07
C VAL A 582 34.53 0.04 -3.01
N ASN A 583 34.03 0.59 -1.92
CA ASN A 583 34.27 1.97 -1.54
C ASN A 583 35.73 2.11 -1.08
N HIS A 584 36.55 2.81 -1.84
CA HIS A 584 37.97 2.98 -1.53
C HIS A 584 38.26 3.85 -0.29
N ARG A 585 37.25 4.53 0.27
CA ARG A 585 37.38 5.34 1.49
C ARG A 585 37.08 4.51 2.74
N THR A 586 36.05 3.68 2.71
CA THR A 586 35.54 2.95 3.88
C THR A 586 35.78 1.45 3.82
N MET A 587 36.23 0.93 2.67
CA MET A 587 36.37 -0.50 2.34
C MET A 587 35.07 -1.31 2.35
N GLN A 588 33.92 -0.67 2.60
CA GLN A 588 32.61 -1.31 2.52
C GLN A 588 32.24 -1.65 1.08
N LYS A 589 31.35 -2.64 0.92
CA LYS A 589 30.79 -3.00 -0.39
C LYS A 589 29.61 -2.09 -0.72
N GLU A 590 29.59 -1.65 -1.96
CA GLU A 590 28.50 -0.90 -2.61
C GLU A 590 28.01 -1.73 -3.80
N ILE A 591 26.83 -1.40 -4.32
CA ILE A 591 26.19 -2.11 -5.41
C ILE A 591 26.07 -1.16 -6.60
N PHE A 592 26.72 -1.52 -7.70
CA PHE A 592 26.58 -0.85 -9.00
C PHE A 592 25.64 -1.68 -9.89
N LEU A 593 24.66 -1.05 -10.52
CA LEU A 593 23.73 -1.72 -11.44
C LEU A 593 23.21 -0.77 -12.52
N GLN A 594 22.59 -1.33 -13.56
CA GLN A 594 21.82 -0.58 -14.56
C GLN A 594 20.38 -1.12 -14.62
N ASP A 595 19.42 -0.23 -14.84
CA ASP A 595 18.01 -0.59 -15.06
C ASP A 595 17.66 -0.72 -16.56
N LEU A 596 16.44 -1.17 -16.88
CA LEU A 596 15.95 -1.31 -18.26
C LEU A 596 15.74 0.03 -19.02
N ARG A 597 15.81 1.18 -18.33
CA ARG A 597 15.76 2.53 -18.91
C ARG A 597 17.16 3.13 -19.05
N ASN A 598 18.19 2.29 -19.01
CA ASN A 598 19.60 2.64 -19.11
C ASN A 598 20.13 3.55 -18.01
N ASN A 599 19.41 3.72 -16.88
CA ASN A 599 19.96 4.43 -15.74
C ASN A 599 20.91 3.52 -14.97
N ILE A 600 22.10 4.03 -14.66
CA ILE A 600 23.06 3.40 -13.75
C ILE A 600 22.93 3.98 -12.35
N TYR A 601 23.14 3.14 -11.35
CA TYR A 601 22.98 3.46 -9.93
C TYR A 601 24.20 2.98 -9.17
N LEU A 602 24.59 3.75 -8.14
CA LEU A 602 25.46 3.28 -7.08
C LEU A 602 24.69 3.32 -5.76
N ILE A 603 24.60 2.17 -5.08
CA ILE A 603 23.85 2.00 -3.84
C ILE A 603 24.83 1.59 -2.74
N ASN A 604 24.79 2.27 -1.60
CA ASN A 604 25.70 1.95 -0.48
C ASN A 604 25.22 0.75 0.35
N ALA A 605 26.00 0.37 1.36
CA ALA A 605 25.69 -0.77 2.24
C ALA A 605 24.39 -0.60 3.05
N SER A 606 23.89 0.63 3.21
CA SER A 606 22.62 0.92 3.90
C SER A 606 21.40 0.95 2.96
N GLY A 607 21.58 0.71 1.66
CA GLY A 607 20.50 0.73 0.67
C GLY A 607 20.17 2.14 0.15
N ARG A 608 20.99 3.15 0.43
CA ARG A 608 20.82 4.49 -0.14
C ARG A 608 21.41 4.55 -1.55
N ILE A 609 20.63 5.06 -2.50
CA ILE A 609 21.14 5.48 -3.82
C ILE A 609 22.03 6.71 -3.62
N LEU A 610 23.33 6.58 -3.90
CA LEU A 610 24.31 7.65 -3.83
C LEU A 610 24.15 8.62 -5.01
N TRP A 611 23.97 8.06 -6.21
CA TRP A 611 23.67 8.80 -7.42
C TRP A 611 22.98 7.89 -8.44
N LYS A 612 22.34 8.53 -9.43
CA LYS A 612 21.67 7.92 -10.57
C LYS A 612 22.04 8.72 -11.82
N ILE A 613 22.49 8.04 -12.88
CA ILE A 613 22.91 8.68 -14.13
C ILE A 613 22.27 7.94 -15.31
N HIS A 614 21.69 8.68 -16.25
CA HIS A 614 21.14 8.10 -17.47
C HIS A 614 22.24 7.86 -18.51
N LEU A 615 22.26 6.68 -19.14
CA LEU A 615 23.11 6.37 -20.29
C LEU A 615 22.25 6.25 -21.56
N ASP A 616 22.83 6.61 -22.71
CA ASP A 616 22.16 6.44 -24.01
C ASP A 616 21.96 4.94 -24.37
N GLU A 617 22.79 4.07 -23.81
CA GLU A 617 22.89 2.67 -24.20
C GLU A 617 23.08 1.73 -22.98
N GLN A 618 22.76 0.46 -23.18
CA GLN A 618 23.01 -0.60 -22.20
C GLN A 618 24.50 -0.88 -22.06
N ILE A 619 24.93 -1.14 -20.82
CA ILE A 619 26.27 -1.64 -20.52
C ILE A 619 26.46 -3.00 -21.19
N LYS A 620 27.60 -3.18 -21.82
CA LYS A 620 27.99 -4.42 -22.48
C LYS A 620 29.10 -5.09 -21.67
N GLY A 621 28.78 -6.20 -21.02
CA GLY A 621 29.74 -6.97 -20.21
C GLY A 621 29.75 -6.58 -18.74
N ASP A 622 30.92 -6.68 -18.11
CA ASP A 622 31.12 -6.44 -16.67
C ASP A 622 31.61 -5.01 -16.39
N VAL A 623 31.49 -4.59 -15.13
CA VAL A 623 31.99 -3.30 -14.64
C VAL A 623 33.24 -3.54 -13.82
N TYR A 624 34.34 -2.88 -14.20
CA TYR A 624 35.65 -3.03 -13.57
C TYR A 624 35.94 -1.85 -12.64
N GLN A 625 36.63 -2.12 -11.52
CA GLN A 625 37.21 -1.06 -10.70
C GLN A 625 38.68 -0.90 -11.03
N VAL A 626 39.06 0.30 -11.46
CA VAL A 626 40.43 0.67 -11.83
C VAL A 626 40.86 1.92 -11.07
N ASP A 627 42.18 2.11 -10.91
CA ASP A 627 42.76 3.31 -10.32
C ASP A 627 43.65 4.01 -11.35
N LYS A 628 43.02 4.86 -12.17
CA LYS A 628 43.67 5.62 -13.24
C LYS A 628 44.82 6.49 -12.73
N TYR A 629 44.68 7.04 -11.54
CA TYR A 629 45.60 8.04 -10.98
C TYR A 629 46.65 7.45 -10.04
N LYS A 630 46.65 6.12 -9.85
CA LYS A 630 47.56 5.40 -8.94
C LYS A 630 47.54 5.97 -7.52
N ASN A 631 46.40 6.47 -7.06
CA ASN A 631 46.23 7.14 -5.77
C ASN A 631 45.27 6.41 -4.81
N ASN A 632 44.98 5.14 -5.11
CA ASN A 632 44.01 4.27 -4.43
C ASN A 632 42.56 4.74 -4.53
N LYS A 633 42.25 5.79 -5.31
CA LYS A 633 40.87 6.13 -5.62
C LYS A 633 40.42 5.26 -6.78
N LEU A 634 39.30 4.55 -6.60
CA LEU A 634 38.76 3.65 -7.60
C LEU A 634 37.72 4.35 -8.49
N GLN A 635 37.71 3.99 -9.77
CA GLN A 635 36.76 4.41 -10.79
C GLN A 635 36.11 3.19 -11.45
N TYR A 636 34.90 3.35 -11.98
CA TYR A 636 34.12 2.32 -12.67
C TYR A 636 34.37 2.40 -14.18
N LEU A 637 34.96 1.35 -14.73
CA LEU A 637 35.29 1.21 -16.15
C LEU A 637 34.39 0.17 -16.79
N PHE A 638 33.67 0.55 -17.85
CA PHE A 638 32.81 -0.33 -18.63
C PHE A 638 32.60 0.24 -20.04
N ASN A 639 32.00 -0.54 -20.95
CA ASN A 639 31.60 -0.03 -22.26
C ASN A 639 30.10 -0.21 -22.51
N THR A 640 29.56 0.62 -23.39
CA THR A 640 28.30 0.38 -24.09
C THR A 640 28.61 -0.14 -25.50
N LYS A 641 27.61 -0.17 -26.38
CA LYS A 641 27.82 -0.53 -27.78
C LYS A 641 28.76 0.46 -28.48
N THR A 642 28.72 1.76 -28.16
CA THR A 642 29.49 2.77 -28.91
C THR A 642 30.56 3.51 -28.10
N LYS A 643 30.55 3.42 -26.77
CA LYS A 643 31.43 4.23 -25.91
C LYS A 643 32.09 3.40 -24.80
N ILE A 644 33.27 3.83 -24.36
CA ILE A 644 33.90 3.41 -23.12
C ILE A 644 33.66 4.50 -22.08
N TYR A 645 33.21 4.12 -20.89
CA TYR A 645 32.96 5.01 -19.76
C TYR A 645 33.97 4.75 -18.65
N LEU A 646 34.44 5.83 -18.04
CA LEU A 646 35.19 5.80 -16.80
C LEU A 646 34.57 6.83 -15.85
N ILE A 647 33.91 6.34 -14.80
CA ILE A 647 33.12 7.18 -13.88
C ILE A 647 33.74 7.08 -12.49
N ASP A 648 33.93 8.20 -11.80
CA ASP A 648 34.42 8.20 -10.42
C ASP A 648 33.35 7.72 -9.44
N ARG A 649 33.73 7.50 -8.16
CA ARG A 649 32.77 7.10 -7.13
C ARG A 649 31.61 8.10 -6.94
N ASN A 650 31.81 9.38 -7.25
CA ASN A 650 30.80 10.42 -7.08
C ASN A 650 29.84 10.52 -8.28
N GLY A 651 30.03 9.69 -9.32
CA GLY A 651 29.18 9.70 -10.50
C GLY A 651 29.65 10.69 -11.59
N ASN A 652 30.83 11.29 -11.45
CA ASN A 652 31.36 12.18 -12.49
C ASN A 652 32.16 11.39 -13.52
N ASN A 653 32.03 11.79 -14.79
CA ASN A 653 32.95 11.29 -15.82
C ASN A 653 34.38 11.74 -15.48
N VAL A 654 35.30 10.79 -15.60
CA VAL A 654 36.73 11.04 -15.42
C VAL A 654 37.26 11.70 -16.69
N GLU A 655 38.28 12.56 -16.56
CA GLU A 655 38.88 13.29 -17.68
C GLU A 655 39.14 12.38 -18.91
N TYR A 656 38.76 12.89 -20.09
CA TYR A 656 38.76 12.23 -21.41
C TYR A 656 37.67 11.17 -21.65
N PHE A 657 36.78 10.92 -20.69
CA PHE A 657 35.66 9.97 -20.85
C PHE A 657 34.29 10.68 -20.92
N PRO A 658 33.29 10.07 -21.59
CA PRO A 658 33.37 8.81 -22.33
C PRO A 658 34.18 8.90 -23.63
N VAL A 659 34.85 7.81 -23.98
CA VAL A 659 35.63 7.66 -25.22
C VAL A 659 34.75 6.97 -26.27
N ASN A 660 34.65 7.53 -27.47
CA ASN A 660 33.97 6.87 -28.58
C ASN A 660 34.81 5.69 -29.11
N LEU A 661 34.17 4.54 -29.29
CA LEU A 661 34.79 3.39 -29.93
C LEU A 661 34.97 3.64 -31.43
N ARG A 662 36.01 3.06 -32.02
CA ARG A 662 36.28 3.16 -33.47
C ARG A 662 35.25 2.39 -34.30
N SER A 663 34.74 1.30 -33.75
CA SER A 663 33.66 0.48 -34.30
C SER A 663 32.76 0.04 -33.14
N PRO A 664 31.44 -0.14 -33.35
CA PRO A 664 30.56 -0.63 -32.31
C PRO A 664 31.04 -1.96 -31.71
N ALA A 665 30.96 -2.10 -30.39
CA ALA A 665 31.48 -3.24 -29.65
C ALA A 665 30.65 -4.51 -29.85
N THR A 666 31.31 -5.62 -30.16
CA THR A 666 30.70 -6.97 -30.24
C THR A 666 30.76 -7.71 -28.91
N ASN A 667 31.63 -7.31 -27.98
CA ASN A 667 31.76 -7.87 -26.63
C ASN A 667 31.88 -6.77 -25.55
N GLY A 668 31.99 -7.18 -24.29
CA GLY A 668 32.37 -6.27 -23.20
C GLY A 668 33.89 -6.13 -23.07
N LEU A 669 34.33 -5.12 -22.31
CA LEU A 669 35.76 -4.91 -22.05
C LEU A 669 36.43 -6.13 -21.42
N ALA A 670 37.69 -6.36 -21.77
CA ALA A 670 38.63 -7.14 -20.95
C ALA A 670 39.74 -6.23 -20.44
N VAL A 671 39.91 -6.18 -19.12
CA VAL A 671 40.84 -5.26 -18.46
C VAL A 671 41.93 -6.05 -17.77
N PHE A 672 43.19 -5.79 -18.13
CA PHE A 672 44.36 -6.45 -17.57
C PHE A 672 45.35 -5.45 -16.96
N ASP A 673 45.90 -5.80 -15.79
CA ASP A 673 47.03 -5.14 -15.15
C ASP A 673 48.14 -6.19 -14.96
N TYR A 674 48.90 -6.42 -16.03
CA TYR A 674 49.80 -7.58 -16.13
C TYR A 674 50.86 -7.64 -15.03
N ASP A 675 51.37 -6.49 -14.63
CA ASP A 675 52.52 -6.37 -13.75
C ASP A 675 52.13 -5.71 -12.41
N LYS A 676 50.81 -5.55 -12.17
CA LYS A 676 50.22 -4.94 -10.96
C LYS A 676 50.70 -3.49 -10.73
N THR A 677 51.05 -2.80 -11.80
CA THR A 677 51.53 -1.40 -11.78
C THR A 677 50.41 -0.40 -12.03
N ARG A 678 49.16 -0.87 -12.18
CA ARG A 678 47.97 -0.09 -12.56
C ARG A 678 48.07 0.52 -13.95
N ASP A 679 48.90 -0.07 -14.81
CA ASP A 679 48.98 0.28 -16.23
C ASP A 679 48.02 -0.59 -17.02
N TYR A 680 46.74 -0.25 -16.94
CA TYR A 680 45.67 -1.09 -17.48
C TYR A 680 45.76 -1.22 -19.01
N ARG A 681 45.39 -2.40 -19.49
CA ARG A 681 45.25 -2.77 -20.90
C ARG A 681 43.81 -3.17 -21.13
N ILE A 682 43.11 -2.40 -21.96
CA ILE A 682 41.67 -2.48 -22.13
C ILE A 682 41.37 -2.96 -23.54
N PHE A 683 40.95 -4.21 -23.66
CA PHE A 683 40.61 -4.84 -24.94
C PHE A 683 39.12 -4.77 -25.21
N VAL A 684 38.75 -4.51 -26.47
CA VAL A 684 37.37 -4.59 -26.95
C VAL A 684 37.35 -4.97 -28.43
N ALA A 685 36.43 -5.84 -28.82
CA ALA A 685 36.24 -6.27 -30.20
C ALA A 685 35.18 -5.43 -30.89
N GLY A 686 35.42 -5.06 -32.16
CA GLY A 686 34.51 -4.27 -32.99
C GLY A 686 33.72 -5.09 -34.01
N GLU A 687 32.59 -4.55 -34.46
CA GLU A 687 31.82 -5.04 -35.61
C GLU A 687 32.63 -5.02 -36.93
N ASP A 688 33.72 -4.28 -37.00
CA ASP A 688 34.70 -4.30 -38.10
C ASP A 688 35.73 -5.45 -38.00
N LYS A 689 35.52 -6.37 -37.04
CA LYS A 689 36.37 -7.55 -36.78
C LYS A 689 37.78 -7.23 -36.27
N HIS A 690 38.07 -5.98 -35.91
CA HIS A 690 39.31 -5.62 -35.23
C HIS A 690 39.20 -5.86 -33.72
N ILE A 691 40.35 -6.15 -33.11
CA ILE A 691 40.50 -6.17 -31.65
C ILE A 691 41.29 -4.92 -31.26
N TYR A 692 40.60 -3.96 -30.64
CA TYR A 692 41.20 -2.72 -30.19
C TYR A 692 41.81 -2.89 -28.81
N LEU A 693 43.00 -2.32 -28.62
CA LEU A 693 43.66 -2.21 -27.33
C LEU A 693 43.81 -0.74 -26.95
N TYR A 694 43.17 -0.36 -25.85
CA TYR A 694 43.25 0.97 -25.27
C TYR A 694 44.10 0.99 -23.99
N ASP A 695 44.72 2.14 -23.71
CA ASP A 695 45.28 2.46 -22.41
C ASP A 695 44.20 3.04 -21.46
N ILE A 696 44.58 3.28 -20.20
CA ILE A 696 43.67 3.85 -19.19
C ILE A 696 43.27 5.32 -19.46
N MET A 697 43.96 5.99 -20.38
CA MET A 697 43.63 7.35 -20.83
C MET A 697 42.62 7.33 -21.98
N GLY A 698 42.29 6.16 -22.52
CA GLY A 698 41.38 6.01 -23.66
C GLY A 698 42.07 6.10 -25.03
N ASN A 699 43.40 6.10 -25.07
CA ASN A 699 44.15 6.12 -26.33
C ASN A 699 44.34 4.69 -26.84
N ILE A 700 44.31 4.53 -28.17
CA ILE A 700 44.68 3.27 -28.81
C ILE A 700 46.19 3.08 -28.66
N LEU A 701 46.61 1.90 -28.21
CA LEU A 701 48.02 1.58 -28.05
C LEU A 701 48.64 1.18 -29.40
N PRO A 702 49.62 1.93 -29.92
CA PRO A 702 50.22 1.67 -31.23
C PRO A 702 51.07 0.39 -31.27
N GLY A 703 51.49 -0.12 -30.11
CA GLY A 703 52.27 -1.36 -30.00
C GLY A 703 51.44 -2.65 -30.11
N TRP A 704 50.16 -2.54 -30.48
CA TRP A 704 49.28 -3.67 -30.77
C TRP A 704 49.12 -3.84 -32.28
N HIS A 705 49.73 -4.89 -32.82
CA HIS A 705 49.87 -5.14 -34.26
C HIS A 705 49.02 -6.33 -34.75
N PHE A 706 47.91 -6.60 -34.09
CA PHE A 706 46.97 -7.62 -34.56
C PHE A 706 46.07 -7.04 -35.66
N ASP A 707 45.92 -7.77 -36.77
CA ASP A 707 45.04 -7.43 -37.88
C ASP A 707 43.56 -7.70 -37.53
N ASN A 708 42.82 -8.33 -38.45
CA ASN A 708 41.41 -8.66 -38.28
C ASN A 708 41.21 -10.12 -37.90
N THR A 709 40.11 -10.35 -37.22
CA THR A 709 39.52 -11.69 -37.10
C THR A 709 38.72 -12.03 -38.36
N ASP A 710 38.57 -13.33 -38.64
CA ASP A 710 37.79 -13.80 -39.79
C ASP A 710 36.28 -13.55 -39.56
N ASN A 711 35.82 -13.69 -38.30
CA ASN A 711 34.43 -13.50 -37.88
C ASN A 711 34.32 -12.69 -36.57
N PHE A 712 33.11 -12.30 -36.15
CA PHE A 712 32.92 -11.52 -34.93
C PHE A 712 33.39 -12.25 -33.67
N VAL A 713 34.11 -11.51 -32.82
CA VAL A 713 34.47 -11.93 -31.46
C VAL A 713 33.41 -11.42 -30.50
N VAL A 714 32.63 -12.35 -29.93
CA VAL A 714 31.46 -12.03 -29.07
C VAL A 714 31.73 -12.22 -27.58
N LYS A 715 32.94 -12.66 -27.20
CA LYS A 715 33.38 -12.78 -25.81
C LYS A 715 34.60 -11.92 -25.53
N PRO A 716 34.74 -11.37 -24.31
CA PRO A 716 35.91 -10.62 -23.91
C PRO A 716 37.20 -11.44 -24.13
N VAL A 717 38.27 -10.74 -24.48
CA VAL A 717 39.62 -11.33 -24.56
C VAL A 717 40.00 -11.91 -23.20
N GLN A 718 40.74 -13.01 -23.20
CA GLN A 718 41.26 -13.66 -21.99
C GLN A 718 42.77 -13.58 -21.94
N HIS A 719 43.34 -13.55 -20.73
CA HIS A 719 44.77 -13.53 -20.49
C HIS A 719 45.16 -14.72 -19.62
N PHE A 720 46.22 -15.43 -20.04
CA PHE A 720 46.84 -16.50 -19.29
C PHE A 720 48.34 -16.23 -19.20
N ARG A 721 48.94 -16.56 -18.04
CA ARG A 721 50.40 -16.53 -17.85
C ARG A 721 50.89 -17.94 -17.57
N LEU A 722 51.83 -18.41 -18.38
CA LEU A 722 52.59 -19.64 -18.11
C LEU A 722 54.07 -19.26 -18.02
N GLU A 723 54.65 -19.56 -16.86
CA GLU A 723 56.02 -19.14 -16.52
C GLU A 723 56.19 -17.62 -16.73
N THR A 724 57.08 -17.22 -17.64
CA THR A 724 57.39 -15.83 -17.99
C THR A 724 56.63 -15.33 -19.23
N LYS A 725 55.79 -16.17 -19.85
CA LYS A 725 55.10 -15.87 -21.10
C LYS A 725 53.63 -15.53 -20.86
N ASP A 726 53.18 -14.42 -21.44
CA ASP A 726 51.77 -14.04 -21.50
C ASP A 726 51.13 -14.44 -22.82
N PHE A 727 49.90 -14.94 -22.71
CA PHE A 727 49.05 -15.40 -23.80
C PHE A 727 47.76 -14.62 -23.78
N ILE A 728 47.50 -13.90 -24.87
CA ILE A 728 46.25 -13.19 -25.12
C ILE A 728 45.39 -14.07 -26.01
N VAL A 729 44.28 -14.56 -25.47
CA VAL A 729 43.48 -15.63 -26.05
C VAL A 729 42.07 -15.14 -26.29
N PHE A 730 41.59 -15.33 -27.51
CA PHE A 730 40.20 -15.12 -27.87
C PHE A 730 39.86 -15.96 -29.08
N ALA A 731 38.58 -15.99 -29.44
CA ALA A 731 38.14 -16.72 -30.61
C ALA A 731 36.97 -16.00 -31.27
N ASP A 732 36.92 -16.15 -32.59
CA ASP A 732 35.72 -15.86 -33.36
C ASP A 732 34.82 -17.11 -33.41
N SER A 733 33.88 -17.17 -34.36
CA SER A 733 32.98 -18.31 -34.49
C SER A 733 33.66 -19.64 -34.86
N LEU A 734 34.88 -19.64 -35.40
CA LEU A 734 35.60 -20.82 -35.93
C LEU A 734 37.07 -20.91 -35.51
N LYS A 735 37.76 -19.77 -35.43
CA LYS A 735 39.21 -19.69 -35.23
C LYS A 735 39.55 -19.19 -33.83
N THR A 736 40.52 -19.86 -33.21
CA THR A 736 41.11 -19.46 -31.94
C THR A 736 42.43 -18.73 -32.20
N TYR A 737 42.60 -17.58 -31.57
CA TYR A 737 43.78 -16.72 -31.67
C TYR A 737 44.51 -16.75 -30.34
N ILE A 738 45.81 -17.05 -30.37
CA ILE A 738 46.67 -17.10 -29.19
C ILE A 738 47.90 -16.24 -29.48
N LEU A 739 47.89 -15.03 -28.94
CA LEU A 739 48.82 -13.96 -29.28
C LEU A 739 49.71 -13.60 -28.08
N ASN A 740 50.77 -12.84 -28.34
CA ASN A 740 51.53 -12.16 -27.30
C ASN A 740 50.95 -10.76 -26.97
N ARG A 741 51.57 -10.04 -26.02
CA ARG A 741 51.13 -8.68 -25.61
C ARG A 741 51.20 -7.63 -26.74
N LYS A 742 51.94 -7.88 -27.83
CA LYS A 742 52.05 -7.01 -29.01
C LYS A 742 51.05 -7.36 -30.12
N GLY A 743 50.21 -8.38 -29.92
CA GLY A 743 49.27 -8.86 -30.93
C GLY A 743 49.89 -9.80 -31.97
N GLU A 744 51.16 -10.16 -31.80
CA GLU A 744 51.84 -11.10 -32.71
C GLU A 744 51.41 -12.53 -32.37
N ASN A 745 51.22 -13.36 -33.40
CA ASN A 745 50.83 -14.75 -33.24
C ASN A 745 51.87 -15.53 -32.43
N ARG A 746 51.45 -16.12 -31.31
CA ARG A 746 52.32 -16.88 -30.41
C ARG A 746 52.13 -18.39 -30.58
N VAL A 747 50.91 -18.84 -30.86
CA VAL A 747 50.58 -20.26 -31.07
C VAL A 747 49.64 -20.42 -32.26
N SER A 748 50.07 -21.16 -33.28
CA SER A 748 49.24 -21.51 -34.43
C SER A 748 48.42 -22.76 -34.13
N VAL A 749 47.11 -22.58 -33.86
CA VAL A 749 46.20 -23.68 -33.56
C VAL A 749 45.95 -24.55 -34.81
N SER A 750 46.31 -25.83 -34.74
CA SER A 750 46.27 -26.78 -35.86
C SER A 750 44.87 -27.15 -36.37
N LYS A 751 43.80 -26.86 -35.62
CA LYS A 751 42.43 -27.26 -35.96
C LYS A 751 41.41 -26.16 -35.63
N TYR A 752 40.57 -25.82 -36.60
CA TYR A 752 39.43 -24.92 -36.41
C TYR A 752 38.18 -25.68 -35.99
N PHE A 753 37.31 -25.02 -35.23
CA PHE A 753 36.07 -25.61 -34.73
C PHE A 753 35.02 -24.56 -34.41
N PRO A 754 33.73 -24.87 -34.59
CA PRO A 754 32.65 -23.94 -34.28
C PRO A 754 32.55 -23.72 -32.78
N LYS A 755 33.15 -22.65 -32.26
CA LYS A 755 33.26 -22.41 -30.83
C LYS A 755 31.89 -22.09 -30.21
N SER A 756 31.62 -22.65 -29.03
CA SER A 756 30.42 -22.31 -28.25
C SER A 756 30.49 -20.86 -27.79
N LYS A 757 29.37 -20.15 -27.91
CA LYS A 757 29.27 -18.75 -27.47
C LYS A 757 29.41 -18.65 -25.97
N ASN A 758 28.94 -19.60 -25.17
CA ASN A 758 28.88 -19.50 -23.71
C ASN A 758 30.02 -20.25 -22.98
N ALA A 759 31.05 -20.68 -23.72
CA ALA A 759 32.22 -21.36 -23.16
C ALA A 759 33.45 -20.45 -23.19
N PRO A 760 34.01 -20.00 -22.06
CA PRO A 760 35.32 -19.37 -22.05
C PRO A 760 36.43 -20.43 -22.23
N PHE A 761 37.67 -19.96 -22.35
CA PHE A 761 38.86 -20.79 -22.22
C PHE A 761 39.23 -20.93 -20.74
N TYR A 762 39.69 -22.11 -20.36
CA TYR A 762 40.29 -22.36 -19.04
C TYR A 762 41.67 -22.98 -19.20
N LEU A 763 42.58 -22.67 -18.29
CA LEU A 763 43.86 -23.37 -18.22
C LEU A 763 43.68 -24.69 -17.46
N TYR A 764 43.94 -25.80 -18.13
CA TYR A 764 43.86 -27.15 -17.56
C TYR A 764 45.25 -27.72 -17.37
N ASN A 765 45.60 -28.05 -16.12
CA ASN A 765 46.84 -28.73 -15.75
C ASN A 765 46.57 -29.73 -14.61
N PRO A 766 46.04 -30.92 -14.92
CA PRO A 766 45.63 -31.90 -13.92
C PRO A 766 46.79 -32.56 -13.16
N TYR A 767 48.04 -32.42 -13.64
CA TYR A 767 49.20 -33.16 -13.11
C TYR A 767 50.37 -32.27 -12.67
N GLY A 768 50.21 -30.93 -12.69
CA GLY A 768 51.24 -29.98 -12.28
C GLY A 768 52.51 -29.94 -13.15
N LYS A 769 52.52 -30.60 -14.33
CA LYS A 769 53.67 -30.62 -15.26
C LYS A 769 53.47 -29.64 -16.41
N ILE A 770 54.54 -28.95 -16.83
CA ILE A 770 54.49 -27.90 -17.87
C ILE A 770 54.03 -28.45 -19.23
N GLU A 771 54.46 -29.66 -19.59
CA GLU A 771 54.09 -30.37 -20.83
C GLU A 771 52.60 -30.80 -20.87
N GLY A 772 51.87 -30.66 -19.76
CA GLY A 772 50.46 -31.03 -19.62
C GLY A 772 49.48 -29.85 -19.65
N ASN A 773 49.94 -28.63 -19.95
CA ASN A 773 49.10 -27.44 -19.98
C ASN A 773 48.27 -27.35 -21.27
N TYR A 774 46.96 -27.29 -21.15
CA TYR A 774 46.05 -27.05 -22.27
C TYR A 774 45.11 -25.88 -21.98
N LEU A 775 44.77 -25.12 -23.00
CA LEU A 775 43.56 -24.29 -22.97
C LEU A 775 42.37 -25.17 -23.32
N VAL A 776 41.39 -25.23 -22.43
CA VAL A 776 40.20 -26.06 -22.59
C VAL A 776 38.98 -25.21 -22.83
N THR A 777 38.20 -25.60 -23.83
CA THR A 777 36.91 -24.99 -24.14
C THR A 777 36.03 -25.98 -24.90
N THR A 778 34.85 -25.54 -25.35
CA THR A 778 33.90 -26.39 -26.09
C THR A 778 33.50 -25.82 -27.44
N ASN A 779 33.11 -26.72 -28.36
CA ASN A 779 32.41 -26.35 -29.59
C ASN A 779 30.90 -26.23 -29.36
N ARG A 780 30.12 -25.88 -30.39
CA ARG A 780 28.65 -25.76 -30.33
C ARG A 780 27.88 -27.07 -30.00
N THR A 781 28.53 -28.23 -29.99
CA THR A 781 27.90 -29.50 -29.58
C THR A 781 28.39 -29.97 -28.20
N GLY A 782 29.19 -29.15 -27.51
CA GLY A 782 29.75 -29.47 -26.19
C GLY A 782 30.93 -30.44 -26.18
N LYS A 783 31.52 -30.77 -27.35
CA LYS A 783 32.79 -31.51 -27.39
C LYS A 783 33.90 -30.63 -26.81
N LEU A 784 34.74 -31.21 -25.95
CA LEU A 784 35.87 -30.52 -25.33
C LEU A 784 37.05 -30.45 -26.30
N TYR A 785 37.65 -29.28 -26.39
CA TYR A 785 38.85 -29.00 -27.17
C TYR A 785 39.96 -28.59 -26.21
N PHE A 786 41.03 -29.38 -26.19
CA PHE A 786 42.25 -29.16 -25.44
C PHE A 786 43.30 -28.64 -26.41
N ILE A 787 43.66 -27.36 -26.29
CA ILE A 787 44.59 -26.67 -27.18
C ILE A 787 45.92 -26.55 -26.44
N GLY A 788 46.93 -27.27 -26.92
CA GLY A 788 48.29 -27.20 -26.42
C GLY A 788 48.95 -25.88 -26.84
N PHE A 789 49.90 -25.41 -26.02
CA PHE A 789 50.70 -24.22 -26.33
C PHE A 789 51.75 -24.46 -27.44
N ASP A 790 51.87 -25.69 -27.93
CA ASP A 790 52.57 -26.09 -29.14
C ASP A 790 51.69 -26.03 -30.41
N GLY A 791 50.39 -25.73 -30.26
CA GLY A 791 49.40 -25.67 -31.34
C GLY A 791 48.64 -26.97 -31.59
N THR A 792 48.98 -28.06 -30.89
CA THR A 792 48.25 -29.33 -31.01
C THR A 792 46.85 -29.23 -30.41
N VAL A 793 45.87 -29.89 -31.03
CA VAL A 793 44.47 -29.88 -30.57
C VAL A 793 43.98 -31.31 -30.33
N LYS A 794 43.62 -31.62 -29.08
CA LYS A 794 42.97 -32.89 -28.71
C LYS A 794 41.48 -32.63 -28.49
N VAL A 795 40.65 -33.53 -28.99
CA VAL A 795 39.19 -33.44 -28.85
C VAL A 795 38.72 -34.60 -27.99
N LYS A 796 37.91 -34.30 -26.98
CA LYS A 796 37.23 -35.30 -26.15
C LYS A 796 35.73 -35.12 -26.27
N GLU A 797 35.07 -36.18 -26.68
CA GLU A 797 33.62 -36.26 -26.70
C GLU A 797 33.14 -36.80 -25.35
N ILE A 798 32.12 -36.15 -24.79
CA ILE A 798 31.48 -36.60 -23.54
C ILE A 798 30.07 -37.07 -23.89
N LYS A 799 29.26 -36.13 -24.36
CA LYS A 799 27.92 -36.30 -24.93
C LYS A 799 27.60 -35.05 -25.75
N ASP A 800 26.49 -35.08 -26.47
CA ASP A 800 25.99 -33.91 -27.19
C ASP A 800 25.29 -32.93 -26.24
N PHE A 801 25.53 -31.64 -26.46
CA PHE A 801 24.90 -30.51 -25.77
C PHE A 801 24.35 -29.51 -26.79
N THR A 802 23.39 -28.69 -26.37
CA THR A 802 22.86 -27.62 -27.23
C THR A 802 23.91 -26.53 -27.49
N PRO A 803 23.82 -25.75 -28.60
CA PRO A 803 24.75 -24.64 -28.85
C PRO A 803 24.80 -23.54 -27.78
N GLU A 804 23.83 -23.51 -26.87
CA GLU A 804 23.70 -22.49 -25.82
C GLU A 804 24.23 -22.95 -24.45
N HIS A 805 24.77 -24.17 -24.33
CA HIS A 805 25.35 -24.67 -23.08
C HIS A 805 26.44 -23.75 -22.54
N TYR A 806 26.50 -23.63 -21.22
CA TYR A 806 27.62 -23.03 -20.51
C TYR A 806 28.63 -24.12 -20.15
N PHE A 807 29.90 -23.74 -20.16
CA PHE A 807 31.00 -24.61 -19.77
C PHE A 807 31.84 -23.93 -18.69
N VAL A 808 32.12 -24.65 -17.62
CA VAL A 808 33.01 -24.22 -16.53
C VAL A 808 33.99 -25.34 -16.21
N LEU A 809 35.24 -24.99 -15.92
CA LEU A 809 36.26 -25.89 -15.42
C LEU A 809 36.62 -25.49 -13.99
N GLU A 810 36.21 -26.28 -13.00
CA GLU A 810 36.39 -25.96 -11.58
C GLU A 810 36.41 -27.24 -10.75
N ASP A 811 37.19 -27.27 -9.68
CA ASP A 811 37.29 -28.40 -8.76
C ASP A 811 36.14 -28.31 -7.72
N ILE A 812 35.01 -28.98 -7.99
CA ILE A 812 33.81 -28.88 -7.13
C ILE A 812 33.99 -29.70 -5.85
N ASN A 813 34.62 -30.87 -5.96
CA ASN A 813 34.76 -31.81 -4.85
C ASN A 813 36.01 -31.51 -3.98
N ARG A 814 36.84 -30.55 -4.39
CA ARG A 814 38.10 -30.14 -3.75
C ARG A 814 39.13 -31.26 -3.67
N ASP A 815 39.14 -32.16 -4.65
CA ASP A 815 40.10 -33.27 -4.71
C ASP A 815 41.45 -32.88 -5.35
N GLY A 816 41.58 -31.63 -5.80
CA GLY A 816 42.77 -31.10 -6.46
C GLY A 816 42.76 -31.27 -7.98
N HIS A 817 41.72 -31.88 -8.55
CA HIS A 817 41.52 -32.05 -9.98
C HIS A 817 40.26 -31.30 -10.46
N PRO A 818 40.36 -30.48 -11.52
CA PRO A 818 39.21 -29.72 -11.96
C PRO A 818 38.20 -30.60 -12.71
N ASP A 819 36.91 -30.40 -12.42
CA ASP A 819 35.77 -31.04 -13.07
C ASP A 819 35.30 -30.27 -14.31
N PHE A 820 34.81 -31.00 -15.32
CA PHE A 820 34.16 -30.41 -16.48
C PHE A 820 32.66 -30.23 -16.22
N LEU A 821 32.24 -28.98 -16.02
CA LEU A 821 30.87 -28.64 -15.68
C LEU A 821 30.15 -28.09 -16.90
N PHE A 822 28.99 -28.67 -17.18
CA PHE A 822 28.11 -28.24 -18.24
C PHE A 822 26.75 -27.89 -17.67
N LEU A 823 26.27 -26.69 -18.00
CA LEU A 823 24.88 -26.30 -17.76
C LEU A 823 24.23 -26.12 -19.12
N ASP A 824 23.26 -26.98 -19.42
CA ASP A 824 22.54 -27.01 -20.68
C ASP A 824 21.04 -26.95 -20.40
N LYS A 825 20.30 -26.25 -21.25
CA LYS A 825 18.87 -25.94 -21.03
C LYS A 825 17.95 -27.06 -21.48
#